data_AF-A0A257H5B7-F1
#
_entry.id   AF-A0A257H5B7-F1
#
_cell.length_a   1.000
_cell.length_b   1.000
_cell.length_c   1.000
_cell.angle_alpha   90.00
_cell.angle_beta   90.00
_cell.angle_gamma   90.00
#
_symmetry.space_group_name_H-M   'P 1'
#
loop_
_entity.id
_entity.type
_entity.pdbx_description
1 polymer ?
#
loop_
_entity_poly.entity_id
_entity_poly.type
_entity_poly.pdbx_seq_one_letter_code
_entity_poly.pdbx_strand_id
1 'polypeptide(L)'
;MRPLTLIALSSLFAFSPLSLVVAAEAIQAHADAQPEATSTWPIRMLSASEAQADVALMRRSLETIHPGLYRRASRNQMDQAFGRLEERVKRPIETAELYRLISLVLAEIRCNHTKAEQPPELEAWRQDHPSHLPFRFQIVAGKMIVVAVDPDQTGLVVGSEIMRINGRTVQFLTTTLGAYVPLDGQTIWSRATSLANDSDLMGSDFDHFYPYVFGPAAEFNIQYKAPGETKVALAWQRPLSFKAWQTLNWPGPAFRSNFSETTSWRPLNQETAYLKVSTFVNYRKPVDAHAFYDKIFSGINASGAQHLIVDLRYNGGGSGDATYALADFLAQKPYVWNKAISYKVVRYGNLPNHIDTWGDRDAIFNPPLTDFTKAPEGFQETPSTSPDELLPRVPAANRFKGRVTVLTSPVNASGSTMLIAKLRDLGRVSLVGGKSGGSGDGPTAGRIFNVKLPNSGIQIRVPNAFNQMQVKEFERQGGVTPDLLIEPSVADVRLGRDPVLATAVAALPTIKPVKPSLTQPALLSRLTGTWTGTLEYRDYQSDGRVKLPTLMRGDLAPDGQSVKLRFTYDDGPGKTLYGGFVLAFDAQEAIASKTEEEGSPDLYRVIGDLAAKGPEPITLVLWGRGTENGEAVDARETLTVSATSYELLRETRIKGKGEFQFRHVYRFTRDSSPK
;
A
#
# COMPACT_ATOMS: atom_id res chain seq x y z
N MET A 1 -64.20 -7.29 52.76
CA MET A 1 -65.40 -6.44 52.58
C MET A 1 -65.02 -5.33 51.61
N ARG A 2 -65.79 -5.20 50.51
CA ARG A 2 -65.76 -4.20 49.40
C ARG A 2 -64.60 -3.18 49.32
N PRO A 3 -63.92 -3.06 48.17
CA PRO A 3 -63.40 -1.80 47.68
C PRO A 3 -64.32 -1.20 46.60
N LEU A 4 -64.35 0.14 46.60
CA LEU A 4 -65.23 0.99 45.80
C LEU A 4 -64.88 1.03 44.32
N THR A 5 -65.97 1.12 43.56
CA THR A 5 -66.17 1.35 42.13
C THR A 5 -65.61 2.70 41.66
N LEU A 6 -65.03 2.76 40.45
CA LEU A 6 -65.01 3.98 39.64
C LEU A 6 -65.67 3.69 38.29
N ILE A 7 -66.76 4.41 38.03
CA ILE A 7 -67.55 4.40 36.80
C ILE A 7 -67.05 5.52 35.88
N ALA A 8 -67.03 5.20 34.58
CA ALA A 8 -66.74 6.08 33.46
C ALA A 8 -67.95 6.95 33.05
N LEU A 9 -67.69 8.12 32.42
CA LEU A 9 -68.19 8.56 31.10
C LEU A 9 -67.99 10.09 30.92
N SER A 10 -67.30 10.51 29.85
CA SER A 10 -67.83 11.31 28.71
C SER A 10 -67.33 12.78 28.78
N SER A 11 -66.96 13.52 27.72
CA SER A 11 -67.15 13.39 26.27
C SER A 11 -66.34 14.47 25.50
N LEU A 12 -65.96 14.12 24.26
CA LEU A 12 -65.84 14.90 23.01
C LEU A 12 -64.90 16.13 22.90
N PHE A 13 -63.96 16.04 21.95
CA PHE A 13 -63.89 16.97 20.81
C PHE A 13 -63.49 16.22 19.53
N ALA A 14 -64.15 16.60 18.43
CA ALA A 14 -64.16 15.97 17.12
C ALA A 14 -62.89 16.25 16.29
N PHE A 15 -62.48 15.29 15.46
CA PHE A 15 -61.64 15.53 14.28
C PHE A 15 -62.18 14.76 13.08
N SER A 16 -62.17 15.46 11.94
CA SER A 16 -62.82 15.15 10.66
C SER A 16 -62.26 13.90 9.95
N PRO A 17 -63.07 13.09 9.25
CA PRO A 17 -62.61 11.91 8.53
C PRO A 17 -62.27 12.28 7.08
N LEU A 18 -61.18 13.01 6.83
CA LEU A 18 -60.76 13.31 5.44
C LEU A 18 -59.27 13.17 5.15
N SER A 19 -58.48 12.60 6.07
CA SER A 19 -57.02 12.45 5.88
C SER A 19 -56.53 11.00 5.83
N LEU A 20 -57.44 10.02 5.81
CA LEU A 20 -57.10 8.58 5.79
C LEU A 20 -57.36 7.87 4.47
N VAL A 21 -58.03 8.54 3.51
CA VAL A 21 -58.38 7.91 2.21
C VAL A 21 -57.25 8.07 1.17
N VAL A 22 -56.51 9.18 1.19
CA VAL A 22 -55.41 9.42 0.23
C VAL A 22 -54.20 8.49 0.48
N ALA A 23 -54.00 8.01 1.71
CA ALA A 23 -52.95 7.06 2.03
C ALA A 23 -53.29 5.62 1.63
N ALA A 24 -54.57 5.27 1.48
CA ALA A 24 -55.00 3.93 1.09
C ALA A 24 -55.05 3.74 -0.43
N GLU A 25 -55.43 4.78 -1.18
CA GLU A 25 -55.48 4.71 -2.66
C GLU A 25 -54.09 4.62 -3.30
N ALA A 26 -53.06 5.24 -2.69
CA ALA A 26 -51.66 5.09 -3.13
C ALA A 26 -51.08 3.69 -2.85
N ILE A 27 -51.65 2.94 -1.90
CA ILE A 27 -51.26 1.56 -1.58
C ILE A 27 -51.91 0.56 -2.56
N GLN A 28 -53.08 0.91 -3.12
CA GLN A 28 -53.85 -0.01 -3.96
C GLN A 28 -53.60 0.19 -5.47
N ALA A 29 -53.26 1.40 -5.93
CA ALA A 29 -52.95 1.67 -7.34
C ALA A 29 -51.60 1.10 -7.83
N HIS A 30 -50.75 0.59 -6.93
CA HIS A 30 -49.51 -0.13 -7.26
C HIS A 30 -49.65 -1.66 -7.25
N ALA A 31 -50.84 -2.20 -6.98
CA ALA A 31 -51.08 -3.64 -6.95
C ALA A 31 -51.37 -4.25 -8.35
N ASP A 32 -51.74 -3.44 -9.35
CA ASP A 32 -52.16 -3.91 -10.69
C ASP A 32 -51.19 -3.58 -11.83
N ALA A 33 -49.91 -3.38 -11.52
CA ALA A 33 -48.85 -3.58 -12.50
C ALA A 33 -48.03 -4.77 -12.02
N GLN A 34 -48.31 -5.97 -12.55
CA GLN A 34 -47.40 -7.09 -12.35
C GLN A 34 -46.02 -6.65 -12.83
N PRO A 35 -45.01 -6.52 -11.95
CA PRO A 35 -43.67 -6.32 -12.43
C PRO A 35 -43.27 -7.62 -13.13
N GLU A 36 -42.75 -7.50 -14.34
CA GLU A 36 -42.04 -8.59 -15.02
C GLU A 36 -41.18 -9.33 -14.01
N ALA A 37 -41.26 -10.67 -14.04
CA ALA A 37 -40.65 -11.59 -13.09
C ALA A 37 -39.38 -11.03 -12.45
N THR A 38 -39.42 -10.79 -11.12
CA THR A 38 -38.21 -10.52 -10.35
C THR A 38 -37.25 -11.67 -10.57
N SER A 39 -36.23 -11.44 -11.38
CA SER A 39 -35.14 -12.38 -11.62
C SER A 39 -34.62 -12.90 -10.27
N THR A 40 -34.83 -14.19 -10.02
CA THR A 40 -34.55 -14.82 -8.73
C THR A 40 -33.07 -14.72 -8.42
N TRP A 41 -32.73 -14.19 -7.25
CA TRP A 41 -31.35 -14.18 -6.72
C TRP A 41 -30.78 -15.61 -6.73
N PRO A 42 -29.76 -15.93 -7.55
CA PRO A 42 -29.45 -17.30 -7.94
C PRO A 42 -28.59 -18.01 -6.88
N ILE A 43 -29.18 -18.27 -5.72
CA ILE A 43 -28.55 -19.00 -4.63
C ILE A 43 -28.56 -20.50 -4.93
N ARG A 44 -27.40 -21.15 -4.77
CA ARG A 44 -27.27 -22.60 -4.78
C ARG A 44 -27.12 -23.15 -3.37
N MET A 45 -27.74 -24.29 -3.11
CA MET A 45 -27.51 -25.06 -1.89
C MET A 45 -26.38 -26.06 -2.11
N LEU A 46 -25.38 -26.02 -1.25
CA LEU A 46 -24.30 -27.00 -1.20
C LEU A 46 -24.60 -28.04 -0.14
N SER A 47 -24.25 -29.29 -0.40
CA SER A 47 -24.20 -30.34 0.62
C SER A 47 -23.11 -30.03 1.65
N ALA A 48 -23.22 -30.65 2.83
CA ALA A 48 -22.20 -30.52 3.88
C ALA A 48 -20.80 -30.96 3.37
N SER A 49 -20.72 -32.06 2.62
CA SER A 49 -19.45 -32.57 2.09
C SER A 49 -18.79 -31.64 1.08
N GLU A 50 -19.58 -31.02 0.20
CA GLU A 50 -19.09 -30.02 -0.76
C GLU A 50 -18.54 -28.79 -0.05
N ALA A 51 -19.29 -28.24 0.90
CA ALA A 51 -18.89 -27.07 1.65
C ALA A 51 -17.65 -27.34 2.53
N GLN A 52 -17.57 -28.52 3.16
CA GLN A 52 -16.39 -28.94 3.93
C GLN A 52 -15.13 -29.08 3.05
N ALA A 53 -15.26 -29.64 1.85
CA ALA A 53 -14.14 -29.77 0.91
C ALA A 53 -13.59 -28.39 0.48
N ASP A 54 -14.49 -27.45 0.19
CA ASP A 54 -14.14 -26.08 -0.16
C ASP A 54 -13.44 -25.34 1.01
N VAL A 55 -13.97 -25.44 2.24
CA VAL A 55 -13.36 -24.84 3.43
C VAL A 55 -11.99 -25.44 3.74
N ALA A 56 -11.84 -26.76 3.58
CA ALA A 56 -10.54 -27.44 3.76
C ALA A 56 -9.49 -26.95 2.74
N LEU A 57 -9.88 -26.78 1.47
CA LEU A 57 -8.99 -26.24 0.43
C LEU A 57 -8.60 -24.79 0.72
N MET A 58 -9.56 -23.95 1.14
CA MET A 58 -9.31 -22.57 1.55
C MET A 58 -8.28 -22.51 2.68
N ARG A 59 -8.51 -23.25 3.79
CA ARG A 59 -7.62 -23.25 4.95
C ARG A 59 -6.22 -23.72 4.57
N ARG A 60 -6.12 -24.84 3.84
CA ARG A 60 -4.85 -25.38 3.34
C ARG A 60 -4.09 -24.35 2.49
N SER A 61 -4.79 -23.65 1.61
CA SER A 61 -4.19 -22.66 0.71
C SER A 61 -3.63 -21.47 1.49
N LEU A 62 -4.41 -20.91 2.42
CA LEU A 62 -3.98 -19.82 3.29
C LEU A 62 -2.79 -20.24 4.17
N GLU A 63 -2.86 -21.40 4.80
CA GLU A 63 -1.79 -21.92 5.65
C GLU A 63 -0.52 -22.26 4.86
N THR A 64 -0.62 -22.61 3.57
CA THR A 64 0.56 -22.93 2.75
C THR A 64 1.20 -21.69 2.15
N ILE A 65 0.39 -20.80 1.57
CA ILE A 65 0.86 -19.72 0.69
C ILE A 65 1.09 -18.42 1.44
N HIS A 66 0.18 -18.03 2.34
CA HIS A 66 0.06 -16.65 2.82
C HIS A 66 1.13 -16.33 3.89
N PRO A 67 2.16 -15.50 3.61
CA PRO A 67 3.23 -15.24 4.57
C PRO A 67 2.78 -14.36 5.75
N GLY A 68 1.72 -13.59 5.56
CA GLY A 68 1.16 -12.71 6.59
C GLY A 68 0.01 -13.30 7.43
N LEU A 69 -0.28 -14.61 7.37
CA LEU A 69 -1.52 -15.18 7.94
C LEU A 69 -1.63 -14.91 9.45
N TYR A 70 -0.47 -14.89 10.12
CA TYR A 70 -0.36 -14.67 11.56
C TYR A 70 0.33 -13.35 11.93
N ARG A 71 0.45 -12.41 10.98
CA ARG A 71 1.17 -11.14 11.18
C ARG A 71 0.39 -10.17 12.07
N ARG A 72 -0.94 -10.21 11.95
CA ARG A 72 -1.86 -9.27 12.63
C ARG A 72 -2.93 -9.98 13.46
N ALA A 73 -3.24 -11.23 13.13
CA ALA A 73 -4.05 -12.14 13.92
C ALA A 73 -3.18 -13.24 14.54
N SER A 74 -3.46 -13.62 15.79
CA SER A 74 -2.79 -14.77 16.38
C SER A 74 -3.29 -16.08 15.78
N ARG A 75 -2.48 -17.14 15.89
CA ARG A 75 -2.89 -18.49 15.48
C ARG A 75 -4.23 -18.92 16.12
N ASN A 76 -4.40 -18.67 17.41
CA ASN A 76 -5.63 -18.99 18.12
C ASN A 76 -6.85 -18.23 17.55
N GLN A 77 -6.71 -16.94 17.24
CA GLN A 77 -7.80 -16.18 16.60
C GLN A 77 -8.20 -16.79 15.25
N MET A 78 -7.21 -17.15 14.41
CA MET A 78 -7.49 -17.77 13.12
C MET A 78 -8.10 -19.16 13.27
N ASP A 79 -7.57 -20.00 14.17
CA ASP A 79 -8.12 -21.33 14.45
C ASP A 79 -9.58 -21.26 14.93
N GLN A 80 -9.92 -20.28 15.78
CA GLN A 80 -11.29 -20.03 16.19
C GLN A 80 -12.18 -19.54 15.04
N ALA A 81 -11.66 -18.69 14.14
CA ALA A 81 -12.39 -18.22 12.97
C ALA A 81 -12.71 -19.38 12.01
N PHE A 82 -11.71 -20.21 11.70
CA PHE A 82 -11.92 -21.42 10.91
C PHE A 82 -12.85 -22.40 11.60
N GLY A 83 -12.67 -22.66 12.91
CA GLY A 83 -13.52 -23.60 13.65
C GLY A 83 -15.00 -23.23 13.63
N ARG A 84 -15.35 -21.94 13.70
CA ARG A 84 -16.74 -21.48 13.55
C ARG A 84 -17.30 -21.76 12.15
N LEU A 85 -16.52 -21.52 11.11
CA LEU A 85 -16.92 -21.80 9.72
C LEU A 85 -17.05 -23.32 9.50
N GLU A 86 -16.07 -24.11 9.94
CA GLU A 86 -16.03 -25.57 9.86
C GLU A 86 -17.22 -26.22 10.57
N GLU A 87 -17.63 -25.69 11.73
CA GLU A 87 -18.83 -26.16 12.45
C GLU A 87 -20.11 -25.88 11.63
N ARG A 88 -20.23 -24.68 11.05
CA ARG A 88 -21.43 -24.31 10.27
C ARG A 88 -21.58 -25.16 9.01
N VAL A 89 -20.48 -25.54 8.35
CA VAL A 89 -20.51 -26.33 7.10
C VAL A 89 -20.71 -27.84 7.33
N LYS A 90 -20.86 -28.31 8.58
CA LYS A 90 -21.31 -29.70 8.88
C LYS A 90 -22.76 -29.97 8.44
N ARG A 91 -23.47 -28.94 7.95
CA ARG A 91 -24.85 -28.99 7.44
C ARG A 91 -24.89 -28.30 6.08
N PRO A 92 -25.89 -28.60 5.22
CA PRO A 92 -26.09 -27.88 3.98
C PRO A 92 -26.07 -26.35 4.17
N ILE A 93 -25.55 -25.64 3.18
CA ILE A 93 -25.34 -24.20 3.23
C ILE A 93 -25.53 -23.56 1.86
N GLU A 94 -26.12 -22.38 1.85
CA GLU A 94 -26.26 -21.56 0.65
C GLU A 94 -24.92 -20.94 0.23
N THR A 95 -24.64 -20.86 -1.08
CA THR A 95 -23.41 -20.23 -1.60
C THR A 95 -23.25 -18.79 -1.13
N ALA A 96 -24.34 -18.03 -0.99
CA ALA A 96 -24.33 -16.67 -0.45
C ALA A 96 -23.97 -16.62 1.05
N GLU A 97 -24.44 -17.59 1.85
CA GLU A 97 -24.05 -17.68 3.26
C GLU A 97 -22.59 -18.11 3.42
N LEU A 98 -22.15 -19.11 2.65
CA LEU A 98 -20.76 -19.56 2.66
C LEU A 98 -19.81 -18.41 2.28
N TYR A 99 -20.14 -17.64 1.23
CA TYR A 99 -19.41 -16.45 0.83
C TYR A 99 -19.24 -15.45 1.98
N ARG A 100 -20.34 -15.11 2.67
CA ARG A 100 -20.29 -14.20 3.82
C ARG A 100 -19.41 -14.72 4.95
N LEU A 101 -19.52 -16.01 5.29
CA LEU A 101 -18.75 -16.58 6.39
C LEU A 101 -17.25 -16.68 6.05
N ILE A 102 -16.92 -17.03 4.80
CA ILE A 102 -15.55 -16.97 4.29
C ILE A 102 -15.01 -15.54 4.40
N SER A 103 -15.76 -14.52 3.94
CA SER A 103 -15.34 -13.12 4.03
C SER A 103 -15.07 -12.67 5.47
N LEU A 104 -15.84 -13.16 6.46
CA LEU A 104 -15.56 -12.90 7.89
C LEU A 104 -14.24 -13.54 8.35
N VAL A 105 -13.94 -14.76 7.92
CA VAL A 105 -12.66 -15.41 8.24
C VAL A 105 -11.49 -14.65 7.62
N LEU A 106 -11.62 -14.23 6.35
CA LEU A 106 -10.57 -13.49 5.66
C LEU A 106 -10.34 -12.10 6.26
N ALA A 107 -11.41 -11.40 6.68
CA ALA A 107 -11.30 -10.10 7.34
C ALA A 107 -10.53 -10.17 8.67
N GLU A 108 -10.59 -11.30 9.39
CA GLU A 108 -9.83 -11.50 10.63
C GLU A 108 -8.31 -11.54 10.41
N ILE A 109 -7.84 -11.90 9.22
CA ILE A 109 -6.41 -11.94 8.86
C ILE A 109 -5.78 -10.52 8.94
N ARG A 110 -6.59 -9.47 8.79
CA ARG A 110 -6.16 -8.07 8.69
C ARG A 110 -5.15 -7.85 7.57
N CYS A 111 -5.46 -8.40 6.40
CA CYS A 111 -4.77 -8.15 5.15
C CYS A 111 -5.78 -7.69 4.10
N ASN A 112 -5.64 -6.45 3.62
CA ASN A 112 -6.56 -5.90 2.63
C ASN A 112 -6.37 -6.47 1.20
N HIS A 113 -5.36 -7.32 0.98
CA HIS A 113 -5.15 -8.06 -0.28
C HIS A 113 -5.75 -9.48 -0.25
N THR A 114 -6.26 -9.91 0.91
CA THR A 114 -6.84 -11.24 1.11
C THR A 114 -8.35 -11.12 1.22
N LYS A 115 -9.05 -11.42 0.13
CA LYS A 115 -10.49 -11.19 -0.04
C LYS A 115 -11.15 -12.40 -0.73
N ALA A 116 -12.47 -12.52 -0.59
CA ALA A 116 -13.25 -13.48 -1.35
C ALA A 116 -13.90 -12.80 -2.56
N GLU A 117 -13.79 -13.44 -3.72
CA GLU A 117 -14.60 -13.13 -4.90
C GLU A 117 -15.92 -13.88 -4.84
N GLN A 118 -16.94 -13.25 -5.43
CA GLN A 118 -18.31 -13.78 -5.46
C GLN A 118 -18.36 -15.10 -6.26
N PRO A 119 -19.33 -15.99 -5.96
CA PRO A 119 -19.72 -17.04 -6.90
C PRO A 119 -20.05 -16.44 -8.28
N PRO A 120 -19.61 -17.04 -9.39
CA PRO A 120 -19.79 -16.47 -10.73
C PRO A 120 -21.25 -16.14 -11.07
N GLU A 121 -22.20 -16.97 -10.64
CA GLU A 121 -23.62 -16.76 -10.85
C GLU A 121 -24.18 -15.53 -10.11
N LEU A 122 -23.67 -15.22 -8.92
CA LEU A 122 -24.08 -14.05 -8.14
C LEU A 122 -23.40 -12.78 -8.68
N GLU A 123 -22.14 -12.88 -9.10
CA GLU A 123 -21.46 -11.78 -9.78
C GLU A 123 -22.19 -11.37 -11.07
N ALA A 124 -22.49 -12.35 -11.95
CA ALA A 124 -23.20 -12.11 -13.19
C ALA A 124 -24.59 -11.50 -12.93
N TRP A 125 -25.33 -12.04 -11.95
CA TRP A 125 -26.63 -11.46 -11.59
C TRP A 125 -26.50 -10.00 -11.17
N ARG A 126 -25.51 -9.63 -10.34
CA ARG A 126 -25.30 -8.24 -9.90
C ARG A 126 -24.83 -7.30 -11.02
N GLN A 127 -24.23 -7.83 -12.08
CA GLN A 127 -23.87 -7.04 -13.26
C GLN A 127 -25.12 -6.67 -14.07
N ASP A 128 -26.02 -7.63 -14.23
CA ASP A 128 -27.19 -7.51 -15.11
C ASP A 128 -28.45 -6.97 -14.43
N HIS A 129 -28.52 -7.04 -13.09
CA HIS A 129 -29.72 -6.67 -12.33
C HIS A 129 -29.49 -5.47 -11.40
N PRO A 130 -30.55 -4.68 -11.12
CA PRO A 130 -30.49 -3.61 -10.14
C PRO A 130 -30.20 -4.14 -8.72
N SER A 131 -29.10 -3.68 -8.13
CA SER A 131 -28.70 -4.08 -6.77
C SER A 131 -27.97 -3.00 -5.97
N HIS A 132 -27.73 -1.83 -6.56
CA HIS A 132 -27.02 -0.71 -5.93
C HIS A 132 -27.99 0.37 -5.49
N LEU A 133 -27.64 1.10 -4.43
CA LEU A 133 -28.37 2.30 -4.03
C LEU A 133 -28.38 3.34 -5.16
N PRO A 134 -29.48 4.06 -5.41
CA PRO A 134 -29.54 5.08 -6.46
C PRO A 134 -28.89 6.42 -6.05
N PHE A 135 -27.91 6.35 -5.15
CA PHE A 135 -27.14 7.49 -4.69
C PHE A 135 -25.75 7.05 -4.24
N ARG A 136 -24.80 7.97 -4.31
CA ARG A 136 -23.47 7.83 -3.70
C ARG A 136 -23.48 8.53 -2.35
N PHE A 137 -22.66 8.05 -1.42
CA PHE A 137 -22.55 8.65 -0.09
C PHE A 137 -21.09 8.70 0.40
N GLN A 138 -20.86 9.50 1.43
CA GLN A 138 -19.66 9.46 2.27
C GLN A 138 -20.07 9.25 3.73
N ILE A 139 -19.25 8.54 4.50
CA ILE A 139 -19.45 8.40 5.95
C ILE A 139 -18.47 9.34 6.65
N VAL A 140 -19.00 10.39 7.28
CA VAL A 140 -18.21 11.43 7.95
C VAL A 140 -18.75 11.66 9.34
N ALA A 141 -17.90 11.60 10.36
CA ALA A 141 -18.29 11.67 11.78
C ALA A 141 -19.44 10.70 12.13
N GLY A 142 -19.42 9.49 11.57
CA GLY A 142 -20.45 8.47 11.76
C GLY A 142 -21.77 8.71 11.02
N LYS A 143 -21.88 9.77 10.20
CA LYS A 143 -23.07 10.12 9.44
C LYS A 143 -22.90 9.78 7.96
N MET A 144 -23.90 9.13 7.38
CA MET A 144 -23.96 8.85 5.94
C MET A 144 -24.55 10.06 5.22
N ILE A 145 -23.71 10.79 4.48
CA ILE A 145 -24.08 12.00 3.74
C ILE A 145 -24.12 11.67 2.25
N VAL A 146 -25.26 11.96 1.61
CA VAL A 146 -25.45 11.78 0.17
C VAL A 146 -24.58 12.78 -0.60
N VAL A 147 -23.80 12.30 -1.57
CA VAL A 147 -22.91 13.12 -2.41
C VAL A 147 -23.29 13.13 -3.90
N ALA A 148 -24.12 12.19 -4.33
CA ALA A 148 -24.76 12.20 -5.64
C ALA A 148 -26.07 11.40 -5.56
N VAL A 149 -27.08 11.79 -6.34
CA VAL A 149 -28.35 11.07 -6.47
C VAL A 149 -28.61 10.88 -7.95
N ASP A 150 -29.21 9.76 -8.29
CA ASP A 150 -29.76 9.50 -9.62
C ASP A 150 -30.82 10.56 -9.99
N PRO A 151 -30.69 11.27 -11.13
CA PRO A 151 -31.61 12.36 -11.49
C PRO A 151 -33.06 11.92 -11.67
N ASP A 152 -33.30 10.64 -11.92
CA ASP A 152 -34.64 10.08 -12.09
C ASP A 152 -35.32 9.76 -10.75
N GLN A 153 -34.60 9.84 -9.62
CA GLN A 153 -35.19 9.68 -8.29
C GLN A 153 -35.69 11.02 -7.76
N THR A 154 -36.85 10.98 -7.09
CA THR A 154 -37.42 12.14 -6.41
C THR A 154 -37.30 12.01 -4.90
N GLY A 155 -37.39 13.14 -4.19
CA GLY A 155 -37.50 13.15 -2.74
C GLY A 155 -36.21 12.86 -1.97
N LEU A 156 -35.04 12.71 -2.61
CA LEU A 156 -33.73 12.68 -1.95
C LEU A 156 -32.78 13.65 -2.67
N VAL A 157 -32.07 14.50 -1.92
CA VAL A 157 -31.16 15.51 -2.49
C VAL A 157 -29.73 15.37 -1.95
N VAL A 158 -28.75 15.86 -2.72
CA VAL A 158 -27.35 15.92 -2.29
C VAL A 158 -27.21 16.69 -0.96
N GLY A 159 -26.35 16.20 -0.08
CA GLY A 159 -26.13 16.72 1.28
C GLY A 159 -27.10 16.17 2.33
N SER A 160 -28.12 15.38 1.94
CA SER A 160 -29.01 14.71 2.87
C SER A 160 -28.25 13.75 3.79
N GLU A 161 -28.65 13.71 5.07
CA GLU A 161 -28.14 12.75 6.05
C GLU A 161 -29.08 11.54 6.12
N ILE A 162 -28.60 10.37 5.75
CA ILE A 162 -29.38 9.12 5.84
C ILE A 162 -29.38 8.65 7.30
N MET A 163 -30.59 8.38 7.80
CA MET A 163 -30.81 7.88 9.16
C MET A 163 -31.08 6.37 9.16
N ARG A 164 -31.94 5.91 8.23
CA ARG A 164 -32.30 4.50 8.08
C ARG A 164 -32.47 4.10 6.62
N ILE A 165 -32.18 2.84 6.33
CA ILE A 165 -32.48 2.16 5.06
C ILE A 165 -33.25 0.87 5.40
N ASN A 166 -34.44 0.70 4.84
CA ASN A 166 -35.33 -0.44 5.09
C ASN A 166 -35.52 -0.70 6.59
N GLY A 167 -35.84 0.36 7.33
CA GLY A 167 -36.07 0.33 8.78
C GLY A 167 -34.82 0.16 9.66
N ARG A 168 -33.63 -0.06 9.09
CA ARG A 168 -32.37 -0.28 9.84
C ARG A 168 -31.56 1.00 9.94
N THR A 169 -31.00 1.29 11.11
CA THR A 169 -30.16 2.49 11.30
C THR A 169 -28.87 2.39 10.50
N VAL A 170 -28.33 3.53 10.05
CA VAL A 170 -27.01 3.59 9.39
C VAL A 170 -25.92 2.99 10.28
N GLN A 171 -25.97 3.21 11.60
CA GLN A 171 -25.03 2.59 12.53
C GLN A 171 -25.09 1.06 12.46
N PHE A 172 -26.29 0.47 12.52
CA PHE A 172 -26.45 -0.98 12.39
C PHE A 172 -25.89 -1.48 11.05
N LEU A 173 -26.27 -0.82 9.94
CA LEU A 173 -25.86 -1.23 8.60
C LEU A 173 -24.33 -1.15 8.42
N THR A 174 -23.71 -0.06 8.85
CA THR A 174 -22.26 0.13 8.74
C THR A 174 -21.47 -0.82 9.64
N THR A 175 -21.97 -1.16 10.82
CA THR A 175 -21.37 -2.20 11.67
C THR A 175 -21.52 -3.59 11.06
N THR A 176 -22.72 -3.95 10.59
CA THR A 176 -23.00 -5.28 10.03
C THR A 176 -22.25 -5.52 8.72
N LEU A 177 -22.38 -4.62 7.74
CA LEU A 177 -21.72 -4.76 6.44
C LEU A 177 -20.21 -4.52 6.56
N GLY A 178 -19.80 -3.63 7.45
CA GLY A 178 -18.40 -3.32 7.70
C GLY A 178 -17.58 -4.46 8.33
N ALA A 179 -18.24 -5.50 8.85
CA ALA A 179 -17.56 -6.68 9.38
C ALA A 179 -16.90 -7.54 8.29
N TYR A 180 -17.41 -7.46 7.06
CA TYR A 180 -16.87 -8.19 5.90
C TYR A 180 -15.73 -7.45 5.19
N VAL A 181 -15.52 -6.17 5.53
CA VAL A 181 -14.53 -5.31 4.88
C VAL A 181 -13.11 -5.72 5.33
N PRO A 182 -12.24 -6.16 4.39
CA PRO A 182 -10.87 -6.51 4.69
C PRO A 182 -10.04 -5.24 4.90
N LEU A 183 -9.35 -5.17 6.04
CA LEU A 183 -8.49 -4.04 6.42
C LEU A 183 -7.04 -4.50 6.52
N ASP A 184 -6.07 -3.60 6.36
CA ASP A 184 -4.66 -3.91 6.58
C ASP A 184 -4.24 -3.49 8.00
N GLY A 185 -3.91 -4.47 8.84
CA GLY A 185 -3.71 -4.21 10.27
C GLY A 185 -4.99 -3.75 10.98
N GLN A 186 -4.83 -2.91 12.01
CA GLN A 186 -5.92 -2.40 12.85
C GLN A 186 -6.44 -1.04 12.39
N THR A 187 -6.46 -0.80 11.07
CA THR A 187 -6.83 0.49 10.45
C THR A 187 -8.34 0.67 10.32
N ILE A 188 -9.06 0.48 11.43
CA ILE A 188 -10.54 0.49 11.48
C ILE A 188 -11.20 1.76 10.92
N TRP A 189 -10.46 2.87 10.89
CA TRP A 189 -10.92 4.14 10.31
C TRP A 189 -11.14 4.08 8.79
N SER A 190 -10.51 3.14 8.09
CA SER A 190 -10.63 2.95 6.63
C SER A 190 -11.91 2.23 6.21
N ARG A 191 -12.60 1.60 7.16
CA ARG A 191 -13.87 0.90 6.89
C ARG A 191 -14.93 1.83 6.29
N ALA A 192 -15.00 3.06 6.79
CA ALA A 192 -15.93 4.07 6.31
C ALA A 192 -15.71 4.39 4.82
N THR A 193 -14.44 4.43 4.38
CA THR A 193 -14.11 4.72 2.97
C THR A 193 -14.42 3.54 2.07
N SER A 194 -14.12 2.30 2.46
CA SER A 194 -14.43 1.12 1.63
C SER A 194 -15.94 0.88 1.50
N LEU A 195 -16.69 1.08 2.60
CA LEU A 195 -18.16 1.06 2.57
C LEU A 195 -18.75 2.08 1.60
N ALA A 196 -18.13 3.25 1.44
CA ALA A 196 -18.57 4.28 0.52
C ALA A 196 -18.11 4.04 -0.93
N ASN A 197 -16.91 3.47 -1.13
CA ASN A 197 -16.34 3.20 -2.44
C ASN A 197 -15.12 2.24 -2.36
N ASP A 198 -15.26 1.03 -2.89
CA ASP A 198 -14.19 0.07 -3.17
C ASP A 198 -14.34 -0.51 -4.60
N SER A 199 -13.39 -0.16 -5.48
CA SER A 199 -13.39 -0.62 -6.87
C SER A 199 -13.13 -2.12 -7.05
N ASP A 200 -12.78 -2.87 -6.00
CA ASP A 200 -12.52 -4.30 -6.09
C ASP A 200 -13.81 -5.14 -6.22
N LEU A 201 -14.93 -4.72 -5.63
CA LEU A 201 -16.14 -5.54 -5.46
C LEU A 201 -17.39 -5.01 -6.19
N MET A 202 -17.17 -4.38 -7.36
CA MET A 202 -18.20 -3.71 -8.16
C MET A 202 -18.83 -2.49 -7.46
N GLY A 203 -18.01 -1.62 -6.87
CA GLY A 203 -18.47 -0.28 -6.49
C GLY A 203 -18.18 0.12 -5.06
N SER A 204 -19.15 -0.04 -4.15
CA SER A 204 -18.97 0.22 -2.72
C SER A 204 -19.16 -1.08 -1.95
N ASP A 205 -18.44 -1.28 -0.84
CA ASP A 205 -18.63 -2.49 -0.03
C ASP A 205 -20.03 -2.55 0.59
N PHE A 206 -20.69 -1.39 0.77
CA PHE A 206 -22.08 -1.34 1.20
C PHE A 206 -23.01 -1.98 0.15
N ASP A 207 -22.95 -1.49 -1.10
CA ASP A 207 -23.77 -2.01 -2.20
C ASP A 207 -23.43 -3.48 -2.52
N HIS A 208 -22.17 -3.86 -2.29
CA HIS A 208 -21.72 -5.22 -2.46
C HIS A 208 -22.34 -6.15 -1.41
N PHE A 209 -22.14 -5.91 -0.11
CA PHE A 209 -22.55 -6.86 0.93
C PHE A 209 -24.04 -6.78 1.29
N TYR A 210 -24.74 -5.68 0.99
CA TYR A 210 -26.16 -5.53 1.32
C TYR A 210 -27.03 -6.71 0.82
N PRO A 211 -27.04 -7.08 -0.49
CA PRO A 211 -27.88 -8.17 -0.97
C PRO A 211 -27.52 -9.54 -0.39
N TYR A 212 -26.26 -9.76 0.00
CA TYR A 212 -25.86 -11.03 0.64
C TYR A 212 -26.37 -11.17 2.06
N VAL A 213 -26.56 -10.06 2.78
CA VAL A 213 -26.99 -10.07 4.19
C VAL A 213 -28.51 -9.94 4.30
N PHE A 214 -29.14 -9.12 3.47
CA PHE A 214 -30.56 -8.78 3.59
C PHE A 214 -31.43 -9.26 2.42
N GLY A 215 -30.82 -9.85 1.38
CA GLY A 215 -31.46 -10.09 0.09
C GLY A 215 -31.47 -8.82 -0.78
N PRO A 216 -31.61 -8.98 -2.12
CA PRO A 216 -31.80 -7.82 -2.99
C PRO A 216 -33.12 -7.13 -2.65
N ALA A 217 -33.13 -5.80 -2.72
CA ALA A 217 -34.31 -4.99 -2.48
C ALA A 217 -34.90 -4.51 -3.80
N ALA A 218 -36.20 -4.73 -4.04
CA ALA A 218 -36.90 -4.15 -5.18
C ALA A 218 -37.06 -2.62 -5.03
N GLU A 219 -37.10 -2.13 -3.80
CA GLU A 219 -37.14 -0.72 -3.44
C GLU A 219 -36.49 -0.49 -2.07
N PHE A 220 -35.87 0.68 -1.90
CA PHE A 220 -35.29 1.11 -0.63
C PHE A 220 -36.17 2.18 0.01
N ASN A 221 -36.62 1.90 1.24
CA ASN A 221 -37.24 2.85 2.14
C ASN A 221 -36.15 3.64 2.87
N ILE A 222 -35.97 4.91 2.51
CA ILE A 222 -34.92 5.79 3.03
C ILE A 222 -35.53 6.80 4.00
N GLN A 223 -35.14 6.73 5.27
CA GLN A 223 -35.40 7.82 6.22
C GLN A 223 -34.19 8.73 6.27
N TYR A 224 -34.38 10.02 5.99
CA TYR A 224 -33.28 10.97 5.87
C TYR A 224 -33.65 12.34 6.46
N LYS A 225 -32.65 13.19 6.66
CA LYS A 225 -32.81 14.62 6.92
C LYS A 225 -32.23 15.41 5.76
N ALA A 226 -33.02 16.28 5.15
CA ALA A 226 -32.54 17.19 4.13
C ALA A 226 -31.47 18.15 4.72
N PRO A 227 -30.61 18.78 3.89
CA PRO A 227 -29.62 19.74 4.38
C PRO A 227 -30.28 20.86 5.20
N GLY A 228 -29.83 21.05 6.44
CA GLY A 228 -30.35 22.09 7.34
C GLY A 228 -31.64 21.71 8.10
N GLU A 229 -32.32 20.63 7.70
CA GLU A 229 -33.56 20.20 8.31
C GLU A 229 -33.34 19.34 9.55
N THR A 230 -34.22 19.49 10.54
CA THR A 230 -34.24 18.65 11.75
C THR A 230 -35.25 17.52 11.66
N LYS A 231 -36.30 17.71 10.85
CA LYS A 231 -37.36 16.73 10.61
C LYS A 231 -36.85 15.59 9.73
N VAL A 232 -37.27 14.38 10.09
CA VAL A 232 -37.01 13.19 9.27
C VAL A 232 -38.06 13.11 8.18
N ALA A 233 -37.60 12.99 6.94
CA ALA A 233 -38.41 12.71 5.77
C ALA A 233 -38.23 11.26 5.32
N LEU A 234 -39.15 10.81 4.46
CA LEU A 234 -39.16 9.48 3.88
C LEU A 234 -39.09 9.59 2.36
N ALA A 235 -38.24 8.77 1.74
CA ALA A 235 -38.20 8.60 0.30
C ALA A 235 -38.14 7.11 -0.05
N TRP A 236 -38.90 6.71 -1.06
CA TRP A 236 -38.78 5.40 -1.68
C TRP A 236 -37.88 5.53 -2.91
N GLN A 237 -36.90 4.64 -3.01
CA GLN A 237 -35.79 4.77 -3.95
C GLN A 237 -35.58 3.44 -4.66
N ARG A 238 -35.59 3.42 -6.00
CA ARG A 238 -35.40 2.16 -6.75
C ARG A 238 -33.91 1.85 -6.92
N PRO A 239 -33.48 0.59 -6.77
CA PRO A 239 -32.09 0.22 -7.00
C PRO A 239 -31.65 0.54 -8.43
N LEU A 240 -30.36 0.79 -8.63
CA LEU A 240 -29.72 0.90 -9.94
C LEU A 240 -28.99 -0.38 -10.31
N SER A 241 -28.89 -0.63 -11.62
CA SER A 241 -27.88 -1.55 -12.16
C SER A 241 -26.48 -1.01 -11.88
N PHE A 242 -25.49 -1.89 -11.84
CA PHE A 242 -24.10 -1.47 -11.63
C PHE A 242 -23.64 -0.45 -12.68
N LYS A 243 -24.03 -0.66 -13.95
CA LYS A 243 -23.71 0.26 -15.04
C LYS A 243 -24.29 1.66 -14.83
N ALA A 244 -25.54 1.77 -14.38
CA ALA A 244 -26.16 3.07 -14.08
C ALA A 244 -25.49 3.72 -12.85
N TRP A 245 -25.23 2.95 -11.79
CA TRP A 245 -24.56 3.43 -10.58
C TRP A 245 -23.15 4.02 -10.84
N GLN A 246 -22.43 3.48 -11.82
CA GLN A 246 -21.13 4.00 -12.24
C GLN A 246 -21.19 5.40 -12.85
N THR A 247 -22.36 5.81 -13.38
CA THR A 247 -22.56 7.15 -13.96
C THR A 247 -22.82 8.24 -12.93
N LEU A 248 -23.17 7.85 -11.69
CA LEU A 248 -23.36 8.81 -10.60
C LEU A 248 -22.05 9.53 -10.27
N ASN A 249 -22.13 10.85 -10.08
CA ASN A 249 -20.98 11.68 -9.77
C ASN A 249 -20.23 11.18 -8.51
N TRP A 250 -18.91 11.11 -8.61
CA TRP A 250 -18.00 10.74 -7.52
C TRP A 250 -16.76 11.63 -7.55
N PRO A 251 -16.30 12.18 -6.41
CA PRO A 251 -15.13 13.06 -6.38
C PRO A 251 -13.78 12.35 -6.61
N GLY A 252 -13.75 11.02 -6.46
CA GLY A 252 -12.57 10.18 -6.73
C GLY A 252 -12.49 9.72 -8.19
N PRO A 253 -11.55 8.81 -8.51
CA PRO A 253 -11.39 8.31 -9.88
C PRO A 253 -12.61 7.48 -10.29
N ALA A 254 -12.90 7.46 -11.60
CA ALA A 254 -13.89 6.57 -12.15
C ALA A 254 -13.50 5.10 -11.93
N PHE A 255 -14.49 4.22 -11.88
CA PHE A 255 -14.27 2.78 -11.68
C PHE A 255 -13.27 2.22 -12.72
N ARG A 256 -12.26 1.49 -12.24
CA ARG A 256 -11.20 0.88 -13.07
C ARG A 256 -10.39 1.85 -13.94
N SER A 257 -10.29 3.13 -13.57
CA SER A 257 -9.36 4.06 -14.23
C SER A 257 -7.90 3.58 -14.19
N ASN A 258 -7.10 4.02 -15.15
CA ASN A 258 -5.64 3.88 -15.16
C ASN A 258 -4.97 5.11 -14.53
N PHE A 259 -3.72 4.98 -14.07
CA PHE A 259 -3.01 6.05 -13.38
C PHE A 259 -2.87 7.31 -14.26
N SER A 260 -2.54 7.10 -15.53
CA SER A 260 -2.33 8.17 -16.52
C SER A 260 -3.60 8.97 -16.82
N GLU A 261 -4.78 8.36 -16.67
CA GLU A 261 -6.09 8.99 -16.89
C GLU A 261 -6.52 9.88 -15.71
N THR A 262 -5.92 9.68 -14.54
CA THR A 262 -6.35 10.31 -13.28
C THR A 262 -5.23 11.08 -12.58
N THR A 263 -4.11 11.25 -13.28
CA THR A 263 -2.98 12.06 -12.85
C THR A 263 -3.00 13.38 -13.58
N SER A 264 -3.02 14.48 -12.85
CA SER A 264 -3.05 15.84 -13.41
C SER A 264 -2.32 16.81 -12.50
N TRP A 265 -1.79 17.90 -13.07
CA TRP A 265 -1.19 18.96 -12.28
C TRP A 265 -1.64 20.33 -12.78
N ARG A 266 -1.60 21.33 -11.88
CA ARG A 266 -1.86 22.74 -12.20
C ARG A 266 -1.16 23.66 -11.19
N PRO A 267 -0.79 24.89 -11.56
CA PRO A 267 -0.50 25.94 -10.59
C PRO A 267 -1.75 26.25 -9.74
N LEU A 268 -1.57 26.41 -8.43
CA LEU A 268 -2.60 26.96 -7.53
C LEU A 268 -2.44 28.48 -7.39
N ASN A 269 -1.19 28.93 -7.34
CA ASN A 269 -0.79 30.33 -7.26
C ASN A 269 0.66 30.44 -7.79
N GLN A 270 1.30 31.61 -7.64
CA GLN A 270 2.66 31.85 -8.13
C GLN A 270 3.74 30.98 -7.47
N GLU A 271 3.53 30.52 -6.24
CA GLU A 271 4.52 29.75 -5.48
C GLU A 271 4.15 28.26 -5.34
N THR A 272 2.90 27.88 -5.56
CA THR A 272 2.37 26.55 -5.26
C THR A 272 1.83 25.85 -6.50
N ALA A 273 2.33 24.65 -6.78
CA ALA A 273 1.75 23.71 -7.73
C ALA A 273 0.96 22.62 -6.99
N TYR A 274 -0.04 22.05 -7.68
CA TYR A 274 -0.86 20.96 -7.20
C TYR A 274 -0.82 19.81 -8.18
N LEU A 275 -0.45 18.62 -7.70
CA LEU A 275 -0.41 17.36 -8.43
C LEU A 275 -1.41 16.39 -7.80
N LYS A 276 -2.44 16.00 -8.54
CA LYS A 276 -3.39 14.96 -8.13
C LYS A 276 -2.98 13.63 -8.75
N VAL A 277 -2.85 12.58 -7.95
CA VAL A 277 -2.58 11.21 -8.41
C VAL A 277 -3.61 10.28 -7.76
N SER A 278 -4.66 9.92 -8.50
CA SER A 278 -5.84 9.27 -7.89
C SER A 278 -5.76 7.73 -7.82
N THR A 279 -4.82 7.11 -8.52
CA THR A 279 -4.52 5.67 -8.43
C THR A 279 -3.11 5.42 -8.96
N PHE A 280 -2.48 4.31 -8.59
CA PHE A 280 -1.26 3.82 -9.24
C PHE A 280 -1.51 2.65 -10.19
N VAL A 281 -2.77 2.27 -10.47
CA VAL A 281 -3.03 1.16 -11.40
C VAL A 281 -2.54 1.51 -12.80
N ASN A 282 -1.52 0.80 -13.28
CA ASN A 282 -0.97 0.98 -14.63
C ASN A 282 -1.10 -0.28 -15.52
N TYR A 283 -1.63 -1.39 -15.01
CA TYR A 283 -1.68 -2.65 -15.76
C TYR A 283 -2.90 -2.79 -16.69
N ARG A 284 -3.82 -1.82 -16.73
CA ARG A 284 -5.01 -1.86 -17.61
C ARG A 284 -4.74 -1.25 -18.96
N LYS A 285 -4.07 -0.10 -18.97
CA LYS A 285 -3.60 0.61 -20.17
C LYS A 285 -2.18 1.13 -19.88
N PRO A 286 -1.17 0.25 -19.92
CA PRO A 286 0.17 0.57 -19.46
C PRO A 286 0.78 1.72 -20.26
N VAL A 287 1.34 2.68 -19.53
CA VAL A 287 2.23 3.71 -20.09
C VAL A 287 3.54 3.72 -19.32
N ASP A 288 4.61 4.23 -19.92
CA ASP A 288 5.86 4.47 -19.20
C ASP A 288 5.64 5.53 -18.13
N ALA A 289 5.61 5.10 -16.86
CA ALA A 289 5.34 5.99 -15.74
C ALA A 289 6.44 7.02 -15.51
N HIS A 290 7.70 6.67 -15.75
CA HIS A 290 8.80 7.60 -15.56
C HIS A 290 8.78 8.69 -16.62
N ALA A 291 8.58 8.33 -17.89
CA ALA A 291 8.41 9.31 -18.98
C ALA A 291 7.16 10.18 -18.80
N PHE A 292 6.07 9.62 -18.26
CA PHE A 292 4.86 10.36 -17.97
C PHE A 292 5.07 11.41 -16.86
N TYR A 293 5.67 11.01 -15.73
CA TYR A 293 5.98 11.96 -14.66
C TYR A 293 7.06 12.96 -15.06
N ASP A 294 8.03 12.60 -15.90
CA ASP A 294 9.06 13.53 -16.36
C ASP A 294 8.45 14.78 -17.03
N LYS A 295 7.47 14.57 -17.91
CA LYS A 295 6.72 15.67 -18.55
C LYS A 295 5.98 16.55 -17.55
N ILE A 296 5.34 15.93 -16.55
CA ILE A 296 4.61 16.64 -15.50
C ILE A 296 5.56 17.48 -14.65
N PHE A 297 6.65 16.88 -14.16
CA PHE A 297 7.59 17.54 -13.27
C PHE A 297 8.43 18.59 -14.00
N SER A 298 8.74 18.39 -15.28
CA SER A 298 9.29 19.44 -16.14
C SER A 298 8.37 20.67 -16.18
N GLY A 299 7.07 20.47 -16.38
CA GLY A 299 6.07 21.54 -16.34
C GLY A 299 5.95 22.22 -14.97
N ILE A 300 5.94 21.44 -13.88
CA ILE A 300 5.92 21.97 -12.51
C ILE A 300 7.16 22.84 -12.25
N ASN A 301 8.35 22.37 -12.62
CA ASN A 301 9.59 23.13 -12.44
C ASN A 301 9.59 24.40 -13.29
N ALA A 302 9.12 24.34 -14.54
CA ALA A 302 9.01 25.49 -15.43
C ALA A 302 8.02 26.56 -14.93
N SER A 303 7.03 26.17 -14.11
CA SER A 303 6.10 27.12 -13.50
C SER A 303 6.72 28.01 -12.42
N GLY A 304 7.92 27.68 -11.92
CA GLY A 304 8.59 28.41 -10.83
C GLY A 304 8.05 28.09 -9.43
N ALA A 305 7.17 27.09 -9.30
CA ALA A 305 6.61 26.68 -8.01
C ALA A 305 7.71 26.30 -7.00
N GLN A 306 7.61 26.82 -5.78
CA GLN A 306 8.49 26.52 -4.65
C GLN A 306 7.86 25.53 -3.67
N HIS A 307 6.56 25.29 -3.79
CA HIS A 307 5.79 24.32 -3.02
C HIS A 307 4.97 23.44 -3.96
N LEU A 308 5.02 22.14 -3.74
CA LEU A 308 4.21 21.15 -4.44
C LEU A 308 3.28 20.45 -3.44
N ILE A 309 1.98 20.56 -3.69
CA ILE A 309 0.97 19.76 -3.00
C ILE A 309 0.69 18.52 -3.83
N VAL A 310 0.92 17.33 -3.28
CA VAL A 310 0.64 16.04 -3.91
C VAL A 310 -0.61 15.45 -3.27
N ASP A 311 -1.74 15.42 -3.98
CA ASP A 311 -2.98 14.85 -3.49
C ASP A 311 -3.09 13.36 -3.81
N LEU A 312 -2.99 12.55 -2.77
CA LEU A 312 -3.15 11.10 -2.81
C LEU A 312 -4.46 10.62 -2.16
N ARG A 313 -5.37 11.51 -1.75
CA ARG A 313 -6.53 11.15 -0.90
C ARG A 313 -7.51 10.15 -1.50
N TYR A 314 -7.43 9.88 -2.80
CA TYR A 314 -8.24 8.85 -3.47
C TYR A 314 -7.41 7.64 -3.95
N ASN A 315 -6.12 7.60 -3.65
CA ASN A 315 -5.20 6.62 -4.18
C ASN A 315 -5.07 5.41 -3.25
N GLY A 316 -5.72 4.29 -3.63
CA GLY A 316 -5.63 3.02 -2.91
C GLY A 316 -4.37 2.18 -3.20
N GLY A 317 -3.47 2.65 -4.06
CA GLY A 317 -2.33 1.89 -4.56
C GLY A 317 -2.48 1.50 -6.03
N GLY A 318 -1.75 0.44 -6.42
CA GLY A 318 -1.69 -0.04 -7.80
C GLY A 318 -0.31 -0.61 -8.13
N SER A 319 0.19 -0.31 -9.33
CA SER A 319 1.43 -0.84 -9.86
C SER A 319 2.68 -0.22 -9.23
N GLY A 320 3.73 -1.04 -9.08
CA GLY A 320 5.02 -0.61 -8.53
C GLY A 320 5.70 0.47 -9.38
N ASP A 321 5.75 0.30 -10.69
CA ASP A 321 6.35 1.25 -11.65
C ASP A 321 5.85 2.70 -11.48
N ALA A 322 4.53 2.91 -11.41
CA ALA A 322 3.93 4.23 -11.20
C ALA A 322 4.20 4.78 -9.79
N THR A 323 4.27 3.90 -8.80
CA THR A 323 4.55 4.28 -7.41
C THR A 323 6.01 4.69 -7.23
N TYR A 324 6.94 3.89 -7.74
CA TYR A 324 8.38 4.13 -7.64
C TYR A 324 8.81 5.34 -8.45
N ALA A 325 8.25 5.52 -9.65
CA ALA A 325 8.54 6.70 -10.47
C ALA A 325 8.17 7.99 -9.73
N LEU A 326 6.97 8.07 -9.12
CA LEU A 326 6.60 9.26 -8.35
C LEU A 326 7.56 9.50 -7.17
N ALA A 327 8.00 8.42 -6.51
CA ALA A 327 9.00 8.52 -5.45
C ALA A 327 10.34 9.07 -5.98
N ASP A 328 10.80 8.65 -7.16
CA ASP A 328 12.04 9.14 -7.78
C ASP A 328 11.96 10.66 -8.09
N PHE A 329 10.81 11.16 -8.51
CA PHE A 329 10.58 12.60 -8.78
C PHE A 329 10.41 13.46 -7.52
N LEU A 330 10.15 12.83 -6.37
CA LEU A 330 10.00 13.53 -5.10
C LEU A 330 11.28 13.43 -4.25
N ALA A 331 11.97 12.30 -4.22
CA ALA A 331 13.18 12.11 -3.42
C ALA A 331 14.29 13.12 -3.76
N GLN A 332 15.13 13.46 -2.78
CA GLN A 332 16.31 14.32 -3.01
C GLN A 332 17.64 13.56 -2.96
N LYS A 333 17.65 12.40 -2.32
CA LYS A 333 18.79 11.52 -2.16
C LYS A 333 18.42 10.11 -2.64
N PRO A 334 19.40 9.30 -3.04
CA PRO A 334 19.20 7.88 -3.30
C PRO A 334 18.56 7.17 -2.11
N TYR A 335 17.73 6.17 -2.38
CA TYR A 335 17.01 5.43 -1.35
C TYR A 335 16.74 3.99 -1.78
N VAL A 336 16.51 3.10 -0.83
CA VAL A 336 16.05 1.74 -1.09
C VAL A 336 14.58 1.63 -0.71
N TRP A 337 13.79 0.97 -1.56
CA TRP A 337 12.35 0.85 -1.37
C TRP A 337 12.00 -0.21 -0.33
N ASN A 338 12.44 -1.46 -0.55
CA ASN A 338 12.10 -2.62 0.25
C ASN A 338 13.32 -3.31 0.88
N LYS A 339 13.06 -4.03 1.98
CA LYS A 339 13.87 -5.17 2.40
C LYS A 339 13.59 -6.35 1.47
N ALA A 340 14.38 -7.41 1.59
CA ALA A 340 14.16 -8.62 0.79
C ALA A 340 12.71 -9.12 0.94
N ILE A 341 12.01 -9.25 -0.19
CA ILE A 341 10.60 -9.66 -0.24
C ILE A 341 10.51 -11.10 0.25
N SER A 342 9.65 -11.34 1.24
CA SER A 342 9.59 -12.62 1.94
C SER A 342 8.43 -13.48 1.46
N TYR A 343 8.69 -14.76 1.27
CA TYR A 343 7.76 -15.79 0.80
C TYR A 343 7.73 -16.94 1.80
N LYS A 344 6.54 -17.48 2.06
CA LYS A 344 6.43 -18.67 2.93
C LYS A 344 6.96 -19.93 2.24
N VAL A 345 6.57 -20.12 0.98
CA VAL A 345 7.01 -21.21 0.12
C VAL A 345 7.14 -20.72 -1.33
N VAL A 346 8.00 -21.36 -2.12
CA VAL A 346 8.17 -21.11 -3.57
C VAL A 346 7.83 -22.33 -4.42
N ARG A 347 7.29 -23.38 -3.78
CA ARG A 347 6.75 -24.60 -4.39
C ARG A 347 5.46 -24.96 -3.66
N TYR A 348 4.41 -25.19 -4.43
CA TYR A 348 3.04 -25.20 -3.90
C TYR A 348 2.36 -26.57 -3.96
N GLY A 349 3.10 -27.62 -4.33
CA GLY A 349 2.58 -28.97 -4.52
C GLY A 349 1.48 -28.98 -5.59
N ASN A 350 0.33 -29.57 -5.28
CA ASN A 350 -0.83 -29.63 -6.18
C ASN A 350 -1.80 -28.43 -6.06
N LEU A 351 -1.55 -27.45 -5.19
CA LEU A 351 -2.38 -26.24 -5.10
C LEU A 351 -2.53 -25.48 -6.44
N PRO A 352 -1.52 -25.45 -7.36
CA PRO A 352 -1.66 -24.80 -8.66
C PRO A 352 -2.83 -25.32 -9.51
N ASN A 353 -3.35 -26.52 -9.25
CA ASN A 353 -4.54 -27.07 -9.92
C ASN A 353 -5.83 -26.28 -9.59
N HIS A 354 -5.81 -25.48 -8.53
CA HIS A 354 -6.93 -24.67 -8.06
C HIS A 354 -6.66 -23.17 -8.15
N ILE A 355 -5.49 -22.74 -8.64
CA ILE A 355 -5.08 -21.33 -8.63
C ILE A 355 -5.15 -20.76 -10.03
N ASP A 356 -5.86 -19.63 -10.16
CA ASP A 356 -5.69 -18.69 -11.24
C ASP A 356 -4.82 -17.49 -10.80
N THR A 357 -4.00 -16.97 -11.70
CA THR A 357 -3.10 -15.83 -11.43
C THR A 357 -2.64 -15.22 -12.75
N TRP A 358 -2.32 -13.93 -12.72
CA TRP A 358 -1.73 -13.25 -13.89
C TRP A 358 -0.27 -13.65 -14.09
N GLY A 359 0.16 -13.69 -15.35
CA GLY A 359 1.55 -13.95 -15.75
C GLY A 359 1.80 -15.39 -16.20
N ASP A 360 3.07 -15.71 -16.44
CA ASP A 360 3.52 -17.04 -16.85
C ASP A 360 3.42 -18.03 -15.69
N ARG A 361 2.56 -19.05 -15.84
CA ARG A 361 2.28 -20.02 -14.78
C ARG A 361 3.51 -20.85 -14.40
N ASP A 362 4.32 -21.25 -15.37
CA ASP A 362 5.49 -22.09 -15.11
C ASP A 362 6.57 -21.29 -14.37
N ALA A 363 6.82 -20.05 -14.78
CA ALA A 363 7.72 -19.14 -14.07
C ALA A 363 7.25 -18.86 -12.62
N ILE A 364 5.94 -18.82 -12.37
CA ILE A 364 5.37 -18.54 -11.04
C ILE A 364 5.43 -19.76 -10.12
N PHE A 365 5.08 -20.96 -10.61
CA PHE A 365 4.96 -22.15 -9.78
C PHE A 365 6.24 -23.00 -9.76
N ASN A 366 7.13 -22.81 -10.74
CA ASN A 366 8.42 -23.49 -10.85
C ASN A 366 9.60 -22.50 -11.03
N PRO A 367 9.72 -21.41 -10.25
CA PRO A 367 10.79 -20.45 -10.45
C PRO A 367 12.17 -21.07 -10.13
N PRO A 368 13.26 -20.60 -10.77
CA PRO A 368 14.62 -20.99 -10.39
C PRO A 368 14.85 -20.77 -8.90
N LEU A 369 15.39 -21.78 -8.20
CA LEU A 369 15.67 -21.62 -6.76
C LEU A 369 16.79 -20.61 -6.49
N THR A 370 17.62 -20.30 -7.50
CA THR A 370 18.65 -19.24 -7.45
C THR A 370 18.07 -17.84 -7.31
N ASP A 371 16.80 -17.65 -7.64
CA ASP A 371 16.11 -16.35 -7.50
C ASP A 371 15.78 -16.05 -6.03
N PHE A 372 15.94 -17.04 -5.15
CA PHE A 372 15.61 -16.96 -3.73
C PHE A 372 16.75 -17.42 -2.83
N THR A 373 16.83 -16.80 -1.65
CA THR A 373 17.63 -17.30 -0.53
C THR A 373 16.72 -17.96 0.51
N LYS A 374 17.18 -19.06 1.10
CA LYS A 374 16.44 -19.72 2.19
C LYS A 374 16.58 -18.89 3.47
N ALA A 375 15.45 -18.63 4.13
CA ALA A 375 15.36 -17.91 5.39
C ALA A 375 14.69 -18.79 6.46
N PRO A 376 14.82 -18.47 7.77
CA PRO A 376 14.21 -19.28 8.84
C PRO A 376 12.71 -19.52 8.69
N GLU A 377 11.97 -18.53 8.18
CA GLU A 377 10.51 -18.59 8.00
C GLU A 377 10.07 -18.79 6.54
N GLY A 378 10.98 -19.21 5.65
CA GLY A 378 10.67 -19.52 4.25
C GLY A 378 11.78 -19.10 3.28
N PHE A 379 11.48 -18.17 2.39
CA PHE A 379 12.34 -17.73 1.30
C PHE A 379 12.34 -16.21 1.19
N GLN A 380 13.41 -15.65 0.64
CA GLN A 380 13.54 -14.23 0.32
C GLN A 380 14.01 -14.05 -1.12
N GLU A 381 13.47 -13.06 -1.83
CA GLU A 381 13.95 -12.73 -3.18
C GLU A 381 15.35 -12.14 -3.18
N THR A 382 16.10 -12.45 -4.23
CA THR A 382 17.40 -11.84 -4.50
C THR A 382 17.26 -10.50 -5.24
N PRO A 383 18.24 -9.58 -5.09
CA PRO A 383 18.22 -8.31 -5.83
C PRO A 383 18.22 -8.43 -7.36
N SER A 384 18.70 -9.55 -7.92
CA SER A 384 18.62 -9.82 -9.37
C SER A 384 17.18 -9.95 -9.87
N THR A 385 16.29 -10.47 -9.03
CA THR A 385 14.89 -10.73 -9.38
C THR A 385 14.04 -9.47 -9.24
N SER A 386 14.33 -8.63 -8.24
CA SER A 386 13.54 -7.42 -7.92
C SER A 386 14.41 -6.17 -7.74
N PRO A 387 15.17 -5.76 -8.78
CA PRO A 387 16.16 -4.69 -8.67
C PRO A 387 15.55 -3.32 -8.37
N ASP A 388 14.33 -3.05 -8.83
CA ASP A 388 13.63 -1.78 -8.58
C ASP A 388 13.25 -1.57 -7.11
N GLU A 389 13.14 -2.67 -6.36
CA GLU A 389 12.69 -2.68 -4.98
C GLU A 389 13.86 -2.85 -4.00
N LEU A 390 14.85 -3.67 -4.36
CA LEU A 390 15.91 -4.11 -3.46
C LEU A 390 17.24 -3.35 -3.64
N LEU A 391 17.45 -2.70 -4.80
CA LEU A 391 18.63 -1.87 -5.05
C LEU A 391 18.34 -0.38 -4.83
N PRO A 392 19.38 0.44 -4.56
CA PRO A 392 19.22 1.88 -4.48
C PRO A 392 18.62 2.47 -5.76
N ARG A 393 17.55 3.23 -5.58
CA ARG A 393 16.93 4.09 -6.59
C ARG A 393 17.57 5.47 -6.55
N VAL A 394 17.68 6.10 -7.72
CA VAL A 394 18.29 7.43 -7.87
C VAL A 394 17.20 8.44 -8.17
N PRO A 395 17.18 9.61 -7.51
CA PRO A 395 16.22 10.66 -7.80
C PRO A 395 16.25 11.08 -9.27
N ALA A 396 15.07 11.36 -9.84
CA ALA A 396 14.94 11.78 -11.23
C ALA A 396 15.62 13.13 -11.51
N ALA A 397 16.01 13.35 -12.76
CA ALA A 397 16.66 14.59 -13.18
C ALA A 397 15.75 15.82 -12.97
N ASN A 398 14.49 15.72 -13.41
CA ASN A 398 13.46 16.75 -13.24
C ASN A 398 12.75 16.69 -11.87
N ARG A 399 13.32 16.04 -10.85
CA ARG A 399 12.72 15.98 -9.50
C ARG A 399 12.37 17.38 -8.97
N PHE A 400 11.28 17.47 -8.22
CA PHE A 400 10.89 18.73 -7.60
C PHE A 400 11.78 19.04 -6.40
N LYS A 401 12.47 20.19 -6.41
CA LYS A 401 13.44 20.59 -5.36
C LYS A 401 12.81 21.39 -4.21
N GLY A 402 11.63 21.96 -4.42
CA GLY A 402 10.92 22.75 -3.43
C GLY A 402 10.28 21.92 -2.30
N ARG A 403 9.49 22.58 -1.47
CA ARG A 403 8.76 21.94 -0.35
C ARG A 403 7.67 21.02 -0.89
N VAL A 404 7.42 19.89 -0.25
CA VAL A 404 6.33 18.96 -0.66
C VAL A 404 5.40 18.72 0.51
N THR A 405 4.10 18.90 0.26
CA THR A 405 3.03 18.47 1.16
C THR A 405 2.25 17.36 0.49
N VAL A 406 2.07 16.24 1.17
CA VAL A 406 1.25 15.12 0.66
C VAL A 406 -0.08 15.11 1.39
N LEU A 407 -1.18 15.11 0.64
CA LEU A 407 -2.51 14.98 1.21
C LEU A 407 -2.88 13.50 1.34
N THR A 408 -3.19 13.07 2.57
CA THR A 408 -3.46 11.67 2.90
C THR A 408 -4.90 11.45 3.36
N SER A 409 -5.39 10.21 3.25
CA SER A 409 -6.71 9.79 3.68
C SER A 409 -6.74 8.29 4.04
N PRO A 410 -7.82 7.81 4.66
CA PRO A 410 -8.05 6.38 4.90
C PRO A 410 -8.09 5.50 3.64
N VAL A 411 -8.25 6.08 2.45
CA VAL A 411 -8.18 5.34 1.18
C VAL A 411 -6.75 4.86 0.89
N ASN A 412 -5.72 5.58 1.39
CA ASN A 412 -4.34 5.24 1.10
C ASN A 412 -3.99 3.85 1.61
N ALA A 413 -3.71 2.94 0.69
CA ALA A 413 -3.31 1.57 0.97
C ALA A 413 -2.25 1.10 -0.04
N SER A 414 -1.71 -0.11 0.18
CA SER A 414 -0.75 -0.75 -0.73
C SER A 414 0.37 0.22 -1.17
N GLY A 415 0.67 0.32 -2.48
CA GLY A 415 1.69 1.22 -3.02
C GLY A 415 1.57 2.68 -2.56
N SER A 416 0.34 3.18 -2.33
CA SER A 416 0.15 4.55 -1.84
C SER A 416 0.64 4.73 -0.41
N THR A 417 0.37 3.79 0.50
CA THR A 417 0.93 3.87 1.86
C THR A 417 2.43 3.65 1.85
N MET A 418 2.93 2.73 1.01
CA MET A 418 4.37 2.50 0.87
C MET A 418 5.10 3.78 0.45
N LEU A 419 4.56 4.52 -0.52
CA LEU A 419 5.07 5.83 -0.93
C LEU A 419 5.06 6.83 0.23
N ILE A 420 3.93 6.97 0.93
CA ILE A 420 3.79 7.89 2.07
C ILE A 420 4.83 7.56 3.16
N ALA A 421 4.96 6.29 3.52
CA ALA A 421 5.91 5.82 4.53
C ALA A 421 7.35 6.09 4.12
N LYS A 422 7.71 5.80 2.85
CA LYS A 422 9.04 6.06 2.32
C LYS A 422 9.37 7.55 2.29
N LEU A 423 8.46 8.40 1.81
CA LEU A 423 8.70 9.84 1.76
C LEU A 423 8.82 10.47 3.16
N ARG A 424 8.08 9.94 4.13
CA ARG A 424 8.20 10.33 5.55
C ARG A 424 9.55 9.92 6.13
N ASP A 425 9.96 8.68 5.90
CA ASP A 425 11.24 8.11 6.32
C ASP A 425 12.44 8.92 5.78
N LEU A 426 12.34 9.40 4.54
CA LEU A 426 13.31 10.30 3.91
C LEU A 426 13.28 11.75 4.43
N GLY A 427 12.36 12.09 5.34
CA GLY A 427 12.14 13.47 5.81
C GLY A 427 11.76 14.43 4.68
N ARG A 428 11.15 13.93 3.60
CA ARG A 428 10.95 14.69 2.34
C ARG A 428 9.68 15.54 2.35
N VAL A 429 8.67 15.12 3.09
CA VAL A 429 7.30 15.61 2.96
C VAL A 429 6.71 15.99 4.31
N SER A 430 5.76 16.93 4.28
CA SER A 430 4.77 17.09 5.35
C SER A 430 3.48 16.38 4.95
N LEU A 431 2.90 15.61 5.86
CA LEU A 431 1.66 14.87 5.64
C LEU A 431 0.47 15.63 6.25
N VAL A 432 -0.58 15.87 5.47
CA VAL A 432 -1.78 16.59 5.92
C VAL A 432 -3.04 15.82 5.51
N GLY A 433 -4.00 15.64 6.40
CA GLY A 433 -5.27 14.97 6.09
C GLY A 433 -5.61 13.85 7.06
N GLY A 434 -6.10 12.71 6.56
CA GLY A 434 -6.45 11.55 7.38
C GLY A 434 -5.31 10.53 7.52
N LYS A 435 -5.42 9.65 8.52
CA LYS A 435 -4.55 8.47 8.65
C LYS A 435 -4.71 7.56 7.44
N SER A 436 -3.60 7.01 6.91
CA SER A 436 -3.68 6.01 5.83
C SER A 436 -4.31 4.70 6.29
N GLY A 437 -4.87 3.93 5.36
CA GLY A 437 -5.50 2.63 5.62
C GLY A 437 -4.58 1.42 5.46
N GLY A 438 -3.47 1.55 4.72
CA GLY A 438 -2.41 0.54 4.66
C GLY A 438 -1.37 0.69 5.77
N SER A 439 -0.48 -0.29 5.92
CA SER A 439 0.58 -0.29 6.93
C SER A 439 1.91 0.26 6.41
N GLY A 440 2.59 1.09 7.20
CA GLY A 440 3.90 1.68 6.84
C GLY A 440 5.07 0.69 6.77
N ASP A 441 4.97 -0.46 7.45
CA ASP A 441 5.93 -1.58 7.31
C ASP A 441 5.73 -2.41 6.04
N GLY A 442 4.70 -2.08 5.26
CA GLY A 442 4.42 -2.67 3.97
C GLY A 442 3.34 -3.77 4.01
N PRO A 443 2.74 -4.08 2.86
CA PRO A 443 1.61 -4.99 2.78
C PRO A 443 2.03 -6.46 2.67
N THR A 444 1.17 -7.37 3.13
CA THR A 444 1.18 -8.74 2.62
C THR A 444 0.52 -8.72 1.25
N ALA A 445 1.31 -8.42 0.23
CA ALA A 445 0.91 -8.34 -1.16
C ALA A 445 2.05 -8.90 -2.00
N GLY A 446 1.78 -9.23 -3.26
CA GLY A 446 2.76 -9.81 -4.17
C GLY A 446 2.00 -10.24 -5.41
N ARG A 447 2.26 -11.47 -5.87
CA ARG A 447 1.34 -12.11 -6.80
C ARG A 447 0.09 -12.53 -6.03
N ILE A 448 -1.08 -12.19 -6.58
CA ILE A 448 -2.36 -12.55 -6.00
C ILE A 448 -2.82 -13.86 -6.63
N PHE A 449 -2.85 -14.92 -5.84
CA PHE A 449 -3.37 -16.22 -6.28
C PHE A 449 -4.85 -16.29 -6.00
N ASN A 450 -5.67 -16.45 -7.03
CA ASN A 450 -7.10 -16.65 -6.92
C ASN A 450 -7.37 -18.16 -6.80
N VAL A 451 -7.50 -18.64 -5.56
CA VAL A 451 -7.81 -20.05 -5.28
C VAL A 451 -9.30 -20.28 -5.52
N LYS A 452 -9.65 -20.99 -6.59
CA LYS A 452 -11.02 -21.36 -6.93
C LYS A 452 -11.48 -22.55 -6.09
N LEU A 453 -12.52 -22.34 -5.29
CA LEU A 453 -13.19 -23.39 -4.53
C LEU A 453 -14.13 -24.17 -5.47
N PRO A 454 -13.92 -25.49 -5.65
CA PRO A 454 -14.51 -26.22 -6.77
C PRO A 454 -16.03 -26.37 -6.69
N ASN A 455 -16.61 -26.47 -5.49
CA ASN A 455 -18.05 -26.76 -5.36
C ASN A 455 -18.90 -25.47 -5.34
N SER A 456 -18.44 -24.46 -4.61
CA SER A 456 -19.11 -23.16 -4.44
C SER A 456 -18.81 -22.16 -5.56
N GLY A 457 -17.69 -22.31 -6.27
CA GLY A 457 -17.22 -21.35 -7.28
C GLY A 457 -16.61 -20.07 -6.70
N ILE A 458 -16.64 -19.88 -5.38
CA ILE A 458 -16.00 -18.76 -4.68
C ILE A 458 -14.49 -18.79 -4.96
N GLN A 459 -13.88 -17.63 -5.20
CA GLN A 459 -12.42 -17.53 -5.31
C GLN A 459 -11.85 -16.81 -4.09
N ILE A 460 -10.70 -17.27 -3.59
CA ILE A 460 -10.00 -16.66 -2.47
C ILE A 460 -8.73 -16.02 -2.99
N ARG A 461 -8.60 -14.70 -2.86
CA ARG A 461 -7.34 -13.99 -3.12
C ARG A 461 -6.35 -14.34 -2.01
N VAL A 462 -5.24 -14.96 -2.35
CA VAL A 462 -4.16 -15.31 -1.43
C VAL A 462 -2.85 -14.68 -1.93
N PRO A 463 -2.39 -13.57 -1.34
CA PRO A 463 -1.08 -13.00 -1.63
C PRO A 463 0.03 -13.97 -1.19
N ASN A 464 1.03 -14.16 -2.05
CA ASN A 464 2.13 -15.09 -1.77
C ASN A 464 3.36 -14.43 -1.14
N ALA A 465 3.40 -13.10 -1.06
CA ALA A 465 4.58 -12.35 -0.61
C ALA A 465 4.26 -11.37 0.52
N PHE A 466 5.27 -11.08 1.31
CA PHE A 466 5.29 -9.96 2.25
C PHE A 466 6.32 -8.94 1.76
N ASN A 467 5.81 -7.79 1.32
CA ASN A 467 6.59 -6.66 0.86
C ASN A 467 6.99 -5.80 2.06
N GLN A 468 8.14 -6.09 2.66
CA GLN A 468 8.60 -5.35 3.82
C GLN A 468 9.31 -4.07 3.40
N MET A 469 8.77 -2.92 3.83
CA MET A 469 9.36 -1.62 3.53
C MET A 469 10.72 -1.43 4.21
N GLN A 470 11.66 -0.80 3.52
CA GLN A 470 12.94 -0.38 4.11
C GLN A 470 12.77 0.98 4.81
N VAL A 471 11.98 1.04 5.89
CA VAL A 471 11.78 2.27 6.67
C VAL A 471 12.31 2.09 8.10
N LYS A 472 12.74 3.19 8.74
CA LYS A 472 13.31 3.17 10.10
C LYS A 472 12.26 2.91 11.16
N GLU A 473 11.12 3.59 11.04
CA GLU A 473 10.03 3.54 12.02
C GLU A 473 8.67 3.41 11.33
N PHE A 474 7.76 2.71 11.98
CA PHE A 474 6.39 2.54 11.52
C PHE A 474 5.45 2.23 12.69
N GLU A 475 4.16 2.48 12.48
CA GLU A 475 3.11 2.19 13.44
C GLU A 475 2.78 0.69 13.43
N ARG A 476 3.00 0.00 14.55
CA ARG A 476 2.79 -1.47 14.65
C ARG A 476 1.34 -1.88 14.40
N GLN A 477 0.39 -1.02 14.72
CA GLN A 477 -1.03 -1.23 14.46
C GLN A 477 -1.41 -1.13 12.97
N GLY A 478 -0.50 -0.68 12.10
CA GLY A 478 -0.81 -0.29 10.72
C GLY A 478 -1.18 1.19 10.60
N GLY A 479 -1.37 1.67 9.36
CA GLY A 479 -1.53 3.08 9.09
C GLY A 479 -0.22 3.87 9.06
N VAL A 480 -0.34 5.11 8.60
CA VAL A 480 0.61 6.19 8.78
C VAL A 480 -0.19 7.42 9.20
N THR A 481 0.09 7.93 10.40
CA THR A 481 -0.52 9.16 10.91
C THR A 481 0.11 10.38 10.24
N PRO A 482 -0.70 11.32 9.70
CA PRO A 482 -0.18 12.55 9.12
C PRO A 482 0.40 13.47 10.19
N ASP A 483 1.26 14.40 9.79
CA ASP A 483 1.82 15.41 10.70
C ASP A 483 0.74 16.39 11.16
N LEU A 484 -0.25 16.66 10.29
CA LEU A 484 -1.45 17.42 10.61
C LEU A 484 -2.71 16.62 10.26
N LEU A 485 -3.35 16.07 11.28
CA LEU A 485 -4.62 15.34 11.15
C LEU A 485 -5.77 16.32 10.90
N ILE A 486 -6.42 16.20 9.74
CA ILE A 486 -7.58 17.00 9.33
C ILE A 486 -8.60 16.06 8.72
N GLU A 487 -9.78 15.99 9.35
CA GLU A 487 -10.92 15.25 8.84
C GLU A 487 -12.00 16.25 8.40
N PRO A 488 -12.56 16.12 7.18
CA PRO A 488 -13.69 16.95 6.76
C PRO A 488 -14.86 16.80 7.72
N SER A 489 -15.57 17.89 8.01
CA SER A 489 -16.84 17.85 8.74
C SER A 489 -18.02 17.56 7.80
N VAL A 490 -19.18 17.22 8.36
CA VAL A 490 -20.43 17.13 7.58
C VAL A 490 -20.76 18.45 6.87
N ALA A 491 -20.45 19.59 7.50
CA ALA A 491 -20.65 20.89 6.88
C ALA A 491 -19.73 21.08 5.67
N ASP A 492 -18.48 20.60 5.75
CA ASP A 492 -17.53 20.67 4.64
C ASP A 492 -18.01 19.84 3.45
N VAL A 493 -18.49 18.61 3.69
CA VAL A 493 -19.07 17.78 2.63
C VAL A 493 -20.28 18.47 1.97
N ARG A 494 -21.21 19.01 2.77
CA ARG A 494 -22.41 19.68 2.26
C ARG A 494 -22.09 20.95 1.46
N LEU A 495 -21.06 21.69 1.86
CA LEU A 495 -20.67 22.96 1.23
C LEU A 495 -19.58 22.79 0.16
N GLY A 496 -19.13 21.56 -0.11
CA GLY A 496 -18.02 21.30 -1.04
C GLY A 496 -16.70 21.94 -0.61
N ARG A 497 -16.49 22.16 0.70
CA ARG A 497 -15.24 22.73 1.22
C ARG A 497 -14.18 21.66 1.38
N ASP A 498 -12.94 22.02 1.07
CA ASP A 498 -11.78 21.15 1.23
C ASP A 498 -10.84 21.70 2.31
N PRO A 499 -11.08 21.40 3.60
CA PRO A 499 -10.25 21.91 4.69
C PRO A 499 -8.81 21.35 4.66
N VAL A 500 -8.63 20.16 4.07
CA VAL A 500 -7.31 19.52 3.95
C VAL A 500 -6.44 20.30 2.96
N LEU A 501 -6.96 20.56 1.75
CA LEU A 501 -6.26 21.35 0.75
C LEU A 501 -6.09 22.80 1.20
N ALA A 502 -7.12 23.42 1.78
CA ALA A 502 -7.04 24.81 2.25
C ALA A 502 -5.93 24.98 3.29
N THR A 503 -5.79 24.02 4.21
CA THR A 503 -4.74 24.06 5.23
C THR A 503 -3.36 23.81 4.63
N ALA A 504 -3.24 22.87 3.68
CA ALA A 504 -1.99 22.63 2.99
C ALA A 504 -1.49 23.86 2.20
N VAL A 505 -2.40 24.62 1.59
CA VAL A 505 -2.08 25.89 0.91
C VAL A 505 -1.66 26.99 1.90
N ALA A 506 -2.28 27.04 3.09
CA ALA A 506 -2.00 28.07 4.09
C ALA A 506 -0.71 27.83 4.90
N ALA A 507 -0.21 26.59 4.98
CA ALA A 507 0.95 26.25 5.78
C ALA A 507 2.29 26.69 5.13
N LEU A 508 2.91 27.76 5.66
CA LEU A 508 4.32 28.15 5.44
C LEU A 508 5.17 27.81 6.70
N PRO A 509 6.44 27.38 6.58
CA PRO A 509 6.92 26.06 7.03
C PRO A 509 7.68 26.00 8.37
N THR A 510 7.76 24.81 8.99
CA THR A 510 9.03 24.11 9.28
C THR A 510 8.80 22.75 9.96
N ILE A 511 9.42 21.69 9.45
CA ILE A 511 9.91 20.61 10.32
C ILE A 511 11.42 20.54 10.08
N LYS A 512 12.20 20.96 11.08
CA LYS A 512 13.63 20.63 11.15
C LYS A 512 13.74 19.13 11.44
N PRO A 513 14.55 18.37 10.69
CA PRO A 513 14.79 16.97 11.02
C PRO A 513 15.43 16.87 12.42
N VAL A 514 14.82 16.05 13.28
CA VAL A 514 15.41 15.59 14.53
C VAL A 514 16.56 14.66 14.18
N LYS A 515 17.77 14.94 14.66
CA LYS A 515 18.92 14.02 14.57
C LYS A 515 18.72 12.85 15.55
N PRO A 516 18.77 11.58 15.10
CA PRO A 516 18.99 10.45 16.00
C PRO A 516 20.50 10.23 16.25
N SER A 517 20.78 9.75 17.46
CA SER A 517 22.08 9.69 18.11
C SER A 517 22.76 8.31 17.99
N LEU A 518 23.89 8.24 17.26
CA LEU A 518 25.20 7.63 17.59
C LEU A 518 26.17 7.85 16.39
N THR A 519 27.44 8.14 16.66
CA THR A 519 28.29 9.00 15.80
C THR A 519 29.14 8.26 14.75
N GLN A 520 28.76 8.41 13.48
CA GLN A 520 29.56 8.30 12.23
C GLN A 520 31.10 8.57 12.37
N PRO A 521 31.56 9.52 13.21
CA PRO A 521 32.97 9.70 13.56
C PRO A 521 33.79 8.46 13.98
N ALA A 522 33.21 7.48 14.69
CA ALA A 522 34.01 6.35 15.20
C ALA A 522 34.46 5.38 14.07
N LEU A 523 33.56 5.05 13.15
CA LEU A 523 33.89 4.27 11.95
C LEU A 523 34.89 5.01 11.06
N LEU A 524 34.65 6.30 10.80
CA LEU A 524 35.53 7.12 9.97
C LEU A 524 36.93 7.24 10.57
N SER A 525 37.05 7.37 11.90
CA SER A 525 38.35 7.42 12.58
C SER A 525 39.19 6.16 12.38
N ARG A 526 38.57 4.97 12.30
CA ARG A 526 39.29 3.70 12.00
C ARG A 526 39.82 3.62 10.58
N LEU A 527 39.34 4.47 9.67
CA LEU A 527 39.80 4.53 8.28
C LEU A 527 40.91 5.58 8.09
N THR A 528 41.19 6.41 9.09
CA THR A 528 42.23 7.44 9.03
C THR A 528 43.62 6.89 9.36
N GLY A 529 44.65 7.66 8.99
CA GLY A 529 46.05 7.31 9.24
C GLY A 529 46.71 6.64 8.05
N THR A 530 47.92 6.13 8.27
CA THR A 530 48.74 5.47 7.26
C THR A 530 48.67 3.95 7.42
N TRP A 531 48.46 3.26 6.32
CA TRP A 531 48.27 1.82 6.22
C TRP A 531 49.19 1.26 5.15
N THR A 532 49.80 0.11 5.42
CA THR A 532 50.72 -0.57 4.49
C THR A 532 50.19 -1.96 4.16
N GLY A 533 50.38 -2.41 2.92
CA GLY A 533 49.92 -3.74 2.50
C GLY A 533 49.84 -3.86 1.00
N THR A 534 48.75 -4.45 0.49
CA THR A 534 48.66 -4.81 -0.94
C THR A 534 47.27 -4.61 -1.53
N LEU A 535 47.24 -4.23 -2.82
CA LEU A 535 46.09 -4.40 -3.70
C LEU A 535 46.29 -5.69 -4.51
N GLU A 536 45.30 -6.58 -4.53
CA GLU A 536 45.19 -7.67 -5.50
C GLU A 536 43.99 -7.40 -6.40
N TYR A 537 44.14 -7.41 -7.73
CA TYR A 537 43.06 -7.12 -8.67
C TYR A 537 43.06 -8.09 -9.86
N ARG A 538 41.90 -8.24 -10.50
CA ARG A 538 41.77 -8.95 -11.78
C ARG A 538 42.13 -8.00 -12.93
N ASP A 539 43.12 -8.34 -13.73
CA ASP A 539 43.51 -7.54 -14.89
C ASP A 539 42.43 -7.57 -15.98
N TYR A 540 42.13 -6.43 -16.60
CA TYR A 540 41.03 -6.32 -17.58
C TYR A 540 41.36 -6.95 -18.95
N GLN A 541 42.63 -7.17 -19.26
CA GLN A 541 43.05 -7.69 -20.56
C GLN A 541 43.25 -9.20 -20.52
N SER A 542 43.82 -9.71 -19.43
CA SER A 542 44.22 -11.11 -19.27
C SER A 542 43.33 -11.93 -18.34
N ASP A 543 42.44 -11.29 -17.58
CA ASP A 543 41.69 -11.86 -16.45
C ASP A 543 42.58 -12.48 -15.34
N GLY A 544 43.92 -12.30 -15.43
CA GLY A 544 44.88 -12.75 -14.43
C GLY A 544 44.80 -11.95 -13.14
N ARG A 545 45.27 -12.53 -12.03
CA ARG A 545 45.42 -11.83 -10.74
C ARG A 545 46.76 -11.11 -10.71
N VAL A 546 46.73 -9.81 -10.45
CA VAL A 546 47.92 -8.97 -10.23
C VAL A 546 47.91 -8.48 -8.79
N LYS A 547 49.07 -8.51 -8.13
CA LYS A 547 49.23 -8.05 -6.74
C LYS A 547 50.32 -6.99 -6.65
N LEU A 548 49.96 -5.83 -6.12
CA LEU A 548 50.84 -4.67 -5.98
C LEU A 548 51.06 -4.35 -4.50
N PRO A 549 52.30 -4.06 -4.06
CA PRO A 549 52.53 -3.34 -2.82
C PRO A 549 51.79 -1.99 -2.86
N THR A 550 51.10 -1.63 -1.79
CA THR A 550 50.23 -0.47 -1.75
C THR A 550 50.29 0.20 -0.39
N LEU A 551 50.46 1.52 -0.41
CA LEU A 551 50.29 2.40 0.75
C LEU A 551 48.90 3.03 0.66
N MET A 552 48.16 3.06 1.77
CA MET A 552 46.92 3.82 1.87
C MET A 552 47.07 4.89 2.95
N ARG A 553 46.63 6.12 2.66
CA ARG A 553 46.46 7.19 3.63
C ARG A 553 45.01 7.62 3.67
N GLY A 554 44.41 7.57 4.85
CA GLY A 554 43.08 8.10 5.10
C GLY A 554 43.13 9.40 5.87
N ASP A 555 42.45 10.43 5.37
CA ASP A 555 42.29 11.70 6.07
C ASP A 555 40.80 12.01 6.21
N LEU A 556 40.39 12.36 7.44
CA LEU A 556 39.02 12.79 7.69
C LEU A 556 38.76 14.09 6.93
N ALA A 557 37.67 14.15 6.19
CA ALA A 557 37.31 15.35 5.45
C ALA A 557 36.85 16.47 6.40
N PRO A 558 36.95 17.75 5.99
CA PRO A 558 36.54 18.89 6.83
C PRO A 558 35.07 18.86 7.25
N ASP A 559 34.21 18.13 6.53
CA ASP A 559 32.79 17.95 6.85
C ASP A 559 32.54 17.06 8.09
N GLY A 560 33.57 16.35 8.58
CA GLY A 560 33.49 15.39 9.68
C GLY A 560 32.61 14.17 9.38
N GLN A 561 32.22 13.97 8.13
CA GLN A 561 31.23 13.01 7.65
C GLN A 561 31.76 12.09 6.54
N SER A 562 32.92 12.40 5.97
CA SER A 562 33.57 11.55 4.97
C SER A 562 35.07 11.36 5.26
N VAL A 563 35.64 10.30 4.69
CA VAL A 563 37.09 10.04 4.72
C VAL A 563 37.61 10.00 3.30
N LYS A 564 38.68 10.76 3.04
CA LYS A 564 39.41 10.70 1.76
C LYS A 564 40.48 9.63 1.89
N LEU A 565 40.35 8.55 1.14
CA LEU A 565 41.35 7.48 1.04
C LEU A 565 42.19 7.70 -0.20
N ARG A 566 43.51 7.77 -0.02
CA ARG A 566 44.51 7.94 -1.08
C ARG A 566 45.43 6.74 -1.09
N PHE A 567 45.68 6.21 -2.28
CA PHE A 567 46.48 5.01 -2.50
C PHE A 567 47.70 5.35 -3.33
N THR A 568 48.83 4.78 -2.95
CA THR A 568 50.07 4.80 -3.72
C THR A 568 50.44 3.35 -4.02
N TYR A 569 50.53 3.00 -5.29
CA TYR A 569 50.84 1.64 -5.75
C TYR A 569 52.26 1.60 -6.29
N ASP A 570 53.03 0.59 -5.87
CA ASP A 570 54.34 0.28 -6.46
C ASP A 570 54.14 -0.72 -7.61
N ASP A 571 54.35 -0.25 -8.84
CA ASP A 571 54.17 -1.03 -10.07
C ASP A 571 55.55 -1.39 -10.71
N GLY A 572 56.59 -1.47 -9.88
CA GLY A 572 57.94 -1.87 -10.27
C GLY A 572 58.92 -0.69 -10.47
N PRO A 573 60.16 -0.97 -10.92
CA PRO A 573 61.25 0.01 -10.90
C PRO A 573 60.90 1.33 -11.61
N GLY A 574 60.78 2.41 -10.82
CA GLY A 574 60.50 3.76 -11.31
C GLY A 574 59.03 4.04 -11.69
N LYS A 575 58.10 3.12 -11.42
CA LYS A 575 56.67 3.28 -11.72
C LYS A 575 55.84 3.30 -10.43
N THR A 576 55.33 4.48 -10.11
CA THR A 576 54.40 4.69 -8.99
C THR A 576 53.08 5.19 -9.53
N LEU A 577 51.99 4.51 -9.17
CA LEU A 577 50.63 4.93 -9.52
C LEU A 577 49.94 5.53 -8.30
N TYR A 578 48.99 6.42 -8.53
CA TYR A 578 48.17 7.03 -7.49
C TYR A 578 46.69 6.81 -7.79
N GLY A 579 45.90 6.65 -6.74
CA GLY A 579 44.46 6.58 -6.82
C GLY A 579 43.81 7.08 -5.55
N GLY A 580 42.50 7.29 -5.56
CA GLY A 580 41.81 7.72 -4.37
C GLY A 580 40.31 7.82 -4.55
N PHE A 581 39.61 7.75 -3.42
CA PHE A 581 38.18 8.02 -3.37
C PHE A 581 37.79 8.62 -2.02
N VAL A 582 36.67 9.33 -2.03
CA VAL A 582 36.00 9.81 -0.82
C VAL A 582 34.90 8.83 -0.45
N LEU A 583 34.97 8.31 0.77
CA LEU A 583 33.94 7.43 1.33
C LEU A 583 33.13 8.20 2.38
N ALA A 584 31.82 8.27 2.18
CA ALA A 584 30.89 8.86 3.14
C ALA A 584 29.85 7.81 3.55
N PHE A 585 29.46 7.82 4.83
CA PHE A 585 28.45 6.93 5.38
C PHE A 585 27.28 7.73 5.94
N ASP A 586 26.09 7.56 5.39
CA ASP A 586 24.87 8.02 6.04
C ASP A 586 24.37 6.91 6.97
N ALA A 587 24.77 6.99 8.25
CA ALA A 587 24.39 6.00 9.25
C ALA A 587 22.89 5.99 9.55
N GLN A 588 22.17 7.08 9.25
CA GLN A 588 20.73 7.13 9.41
C GLN A 588 20.02 6.38 8.27
N GLU A 589 20.54 6.48 7.04
CA GLU A 589 19.95 5.84 5.86
C GLU A 589 20.53 4.45 5.55
N ALA A 590 21.58 4.02 6.25
CA ALA A 590 22.38 2.83 5.92
C ALA A 590 22.85 2.85 4.46
N ILE A 591 23.36 4.00 4.01
CA ILE A 591 23.90 4.21 2.65
C ILE A 591 25.37 4.63 2.76
N ALA A 592 26.20 4.13 1.87
CA ALA A 592 27.55 4.63 1.65
C ALA A 592 27.67 5.18 0.23
N SER A 593 28.38 6.30 0.08
CA SER A 593 28.76 6.85 -1.22
C SER A 593 30.27 6.80 -1.38
N LYS A 594 30.73 6.35 -2.54
CA LYS A 594 32.14 6.31 -2.93
C LYS A 594 32.34 7.20 -4.15
N THR A 595 33.10 8.26 -4.00
CA THR A 595 33.33 9.23 -5.09
C THR A 595 34.81 9.21 -5.46
N GLU A 596 35.13 8.85 -6.69
CA GLU A 596 36.49 9.02 -7.23
C GLU A 596 36.79 10.50 -7.49
N GLU A 597 38.06 10.90 -7.61
CA GLU A 597 38.47 12.31 -7.61
C GLU A 597 37.79 13.18 -8.70
N GLU A 598 37.30 12.59 -9.79
CA GLU A 598 36.57 13.28 -10.87
C GLU A 598 35.33 12.49 -11.37
N GLY A 599 34.58 11.84 -10.45
CA GLY A 599 33.45 10.96 -10.80
C GLY A 599 32.11 11.35 -10.15
N SER A 600 31.02 10.81 -10.70
CA SER A 600 29.75 10.72 -9.95
C SER A 600 29.89 9.69 -8.82
N PRO A 601 29.24 9.87 -7.67
CA PRO A 601 29.35 8.93 -6.57
C PRO A 601 28.72 7.58 -6.93
N ASP A 602 29.47 6.50 -6.75
CA ASP A 602 28.93 5.15 -6.64
C ASP A 602 28.17 5.04 -5.31
N LEU A 603 27.00 4.41 -5.34
CA LEU A 603 26.07 4.36 -4.22
C LEU A 603 25.84 2.93 -3.79
N TYR A 604 26.00 2.70 -2.50
CA TYR A 604 25.89 1.39 -1.88
C TYR A 604 24.90 1.44 -0.71
N ARG A 605 24.10 0.40 -0.59
CA ARG A 605 23.41 0.05 0.65
C ARG A 605 24.42 -0.58 1.59
N VAL A 606 24.50 -0.10 2.83
CA VAL A 606 25.30 -0.71 3.88
C VAL A 606 24.51 -1.86 4.50
N ILE A 607 25.07 -3.06 4.39
CA ILE A 607 24.58 -4.30 4.98
C ILE A 607 25.60 -4.68 6.06
N GLY A 608 25.35 -4.24 7.29
CA GLY A 608 26.25 -4.45 8.43
C GLY A 608 25.83 -3.62 9.64
N ASP A 609 26.26 -4.00 10.83
CA ASP A 609 25.93 -3.28 12.06
C ASP A 609 26.83 -2.03 12.21
N LEU A 610 26.27 -0.86 11.88
CA LEU A 610 26.93 0.44 12.05
C LEU A 610 27.00 0.89 13.53
N ALA A 611 26.42 0.13 14.47
CA ALA A 611 26.37 0.47 15.89
C ALA A 611 27.44 -0.22 16.76
N ALA A 612 28.43 -0.87 16.15
CA ALA A 612 29.53 -1.52 16.87
C ALA A 612 30.34 -0.50 17.70
N LYS A 613 30.35 -0.67 19.03
CA LYS A 613 31.03 0.22 20.00
C LYS A 613 32.29 -0.38 20.64
N GLY A 614 32.65 -1.62 20.30
CA GLY A 614 33.76 -2.37 20.90
C GLY A 614 35.05 -2.39 20.08
N PRO A 615 36.16 -2.96 20.59
CA PRO A 615 37.44 -3.08 19.89
C PRO A 615 37.44 -4.07 18.72
N GLU A 616 36.37 -4.87 18.59
CA GLU A 616 36.20 -5.88 17.55
C GLU A 616 36.24 -5.28 16.13
N PRO A 617 36.69 -6.04 15.12
CA PRO A 617 36.59 -5.66 13.72
C PRO A 617 35.14 -5.35 13.32
N ILE A 618 34.95 -4.28 12.54
CA ILE A 618 33.67 -3.91 11.95
C ILE A 618 33.67 -4.45 10.52
N THR A 619 32.71 -5.32 10.20
CA THR A 619 32.46 -5.79 8.83
C THR A 619 31.20 -5.13 8.26
N LEU A 620 31.35 -4.44 7.14
CA LEU A 620 30.29 -3.81 6.37
C LEU A 620 30.26 -4.42 4.97
N VAL A 621 29.10 -4.89 4.52
CA VAL A 621 28.88 -5.29 3.13
C VAL A 621 28.16 -4.15 2.41
N LEU A 622 28.83 -3.48 1.48
CA LEU A 622 28.31 -2.40 0.67
C LEU A 622 27.76 -3.00 -0.64
N TRP A 623 26.44 -2.95 -0.86
CA TRP A 623 25.82 -3.48 -2.07
C TRP A 623 25.24 -2.35 -2.92
N GLY A 624 25.71 -2.20 -4.15
CA GLY A 624 25.44 -1.01 -4.95
C GLY A 624 25.61 -1.21 -6.44
N ARG A 625 25.65 -0.08 -7.15
CA ARG A 625 25.98 -0.01 -8.58
C ARG A 625 27.31 0.72 -8.73
N GLY A 626 28.08 0.31 -9.73
CA GLY A 626 29.29 1.00 -10.13
C GLY A 626 29.51 0.94 -11.63
N THR A 627 30.65 1.43 -12.07
CA THR A 627 31.07 1.39 -13.48
C THR A 627 32.37 0.61 -13.63
N GLU A 628 32.47 -0.26 -14.64
CA GLU A 628 33.69 -0.96 -15.03
C GLU A 628 33.89 -0.84 -16.54
N ASN A 629 35.01 -0.26 -16.97
CA ASN A 629 35.33 0.01 -18.38
C ASN A 629 34.22 0.76 -19.15
N GLY A 630 33.51 1.66 -18.46
CA GLY A 630 32.39 2.42 -19.03
C GLY A 630 31.05 1.68 -19.04
N GLU A 631 31.01 0.42 -18.60
CA GLU A 631 29.77 -0.35 -18.45
C GLU A 631 29.25 -0.34 -17.02
N ALA A 632 27.93 -0.27 -16.85
CA ALA A 632 27.30 -0.34 -15.55
C ALA A 632 27.30 -1.78 -15.01
N VAL A 633 27.77 -1.96 -13.77
CA VAL A 633 27.84 -3.25 -13.08
C VAL A 633 27.08 -3.21 -11.75
N ASP A 634 26.58 -4.36 -11.31
CA ASP A 634 26.24 -4.54 -9.89
C ASP A 634 27.55 -4.77 -9.12
N ALA A 635 27.73 -4.07 -7.99
CA ALA A 635 28.93 -4.16 -7.18
C ALA A 635 28.60 -4.54 -5.72
N ARG A 636 29.38 -5.47 -5.18
CA ARG A 636 29.39 -5.83 -3.76
C ARG A 636 30.77 -5.56 -3.21
N GLU A 637 30.89 -4.68 -2.21
CA GLU A 637 32.12 -4.49 -1.46
C GLU A 637 31.98 -5.03 -0.04
N THR A 638 32.97 -5.72 0.50
CA THR A 638 33.02 -6.15 1.90
C THR A 638 34.20 -5.45 2.56
N LEU A 639 33.90 -4.48 3.43
CA LEU A 639 34.88 -3.73 4.23
C LEU A 639 34.95 -4.35 5.62
N THR A 640 36.10 -4.90 6.00
CA THR A 640 36.39 -5.33 7.37
C THR A 640 37.50 -4.45 7.93
N VAL A 641 37.22 -3.68 8.99
CA VAL A 641 38.18 -2.74 9.58
C VAL A 641 38.23 -2.84 11.11
N SER A 642 39.44 -2.98 11.64
CA SER A 642 39.74 -2.95 13.07
C SER A 642 40.70 -1.81 13.40
N ALA A 643 41.23 -1.78 14.63
CA ALA A 643 42.30 -0.85 14.96
C ALA A 643 43.62 -1.18 14.24
N THR A 644 43.87 -2.40 13.78
CA THR A 644 45.17 -2.79 13.22
C THR A 644 45.08 -3.40 11.82
N SER A 645 43.88 -3.75 11.36
CA SER A 645 43.64 -4.39 10.06
C SER A 645 42.58 -3.65 9.25
N TYR A 646 42.77 -3.66 7.94
CA TYR A 646 41.81 -3.20 6.94
C TYR A 646 41.77 -4.21 5.80
N GLU A 647 40.57 -4.66 5.43
CA GLU A 647 40.32 -5.40 4.20
C GLU A 647 39.13 -4.79 3.46
N LEU A 648 39.26 -4.54 2.16
CA LEU A 648 38.17 -4.11 1.29
C LEU A 648 38.14 -5.01 0.06
N LEU A 649 37.25 -6.00 0.04
CA LEU A 649 36.98 -6.85 -1.12
C LEU A 649 35.92 -6.19 -1.99
N ARG A 650 36.11 -6.13 -3.31
CA ARG A 650 35.09 -5.77 -4.31
C ARG A 650 34.86 -6.94 -5.25
N GLU A 651 33.59 -7.24 -5.49
CA GLU A 651 33.11 -8.21 -6.45
C GLU A 651 32.07 -7.56 -7.35
N THR A 652 32.07 -7.91 -8.64
CA THR A 652 31.17 -7.33 -9.63
C THR A 652 30.56 -8.38 -10.54
N ARG A 653 29.44 -8.03 -11.17
CA ARG A 653 28.82 -8.79 -12.26
C ARG A 653 28.19 -7.83 -13.26
N ILE A 654 27.99 -8.30 -14.49
CA ILE A 654 27.21 -7.58 -15.50
C ILE A 654 25.82 -7.33 -14.91
N LYS A 655 25.30 -6.10 -15.07
CA LYS A 655 24.02 -5.68 -14.51
C LYS A 655 22.92 -6.73 -14.75
N GLY A 656 22.38 -7.30 -13.66
CA GLY A 656 21.28 -8.27 -13.70
C GLY A 656 21.62 -9.65 -14.29
N LYS A 657 22.90 -9.99 -14.52
CA LYS A 657 23.31 -11.27 -15.13
C LYS A 657 24.56 -11.86 -14.47
N GLY A 658 24.56 -13.18 -14.27
CA GLY A 658 25.72 -13.94 -13.79
C GLY A 658 25.98 -13.88 -12.28
N GLU A 659 27.01 -14.62 -11.85
CA GLU A 659 27.49 -14.63 -10.46
C GLU A 659 28.43 -13.45 -10.21
N PHE A 660 28.52 -13.00 -8.95
CA PHE A 660 29.52 -12.04 -8.54
C PHE A 660 30.91 -12.66 -8.66
N GLN A 661 31.78 -11.98 -9.41
CA GLN A 661 33.16 -12.38 -9.59
C GLN A 661 34.05 -11.39 -8.87
N PHE A 662 35.16 -11.90 -8.33
CA PHE A 662 36.18 -11.04 -7.75
C PHE A 662 36.61 -9.97 -8.74
N ARG A 663 36.62 -8.72 -8.27
CA ARG A 663 37.20 -7.59 -8.98
C ARG A 663 38.55 -7.21 -8.40
N HIS A 664 38.60 -6.89 -7.12
CA HIS A 664 39.84 -6.58 -6.40
C HIS A 664 39.68 -6.72 -4.89
N VAL A 665 40.79 -6.79 -4.16
CA VAL A 665 40.82 -6.71 -2.70
C VAL A 665 42.02 -5.92 -2.23
N TYR A 666 41.78 -5.01 -1.29
CA TYR A 666 42.80 -4.34 -0.52
C TYR A 666 43.00 -5.07 0.81
N ARG A 667 44.25 -5.29 1.21
CA ARG A 667 44.60 -5.82 2.53
C ARG A 667 45.71 -4.98 3.12
N PHE A 668 45.46 -4.36 4.27
CA PHE A 668 46.43 -3.52 4.96
C PHE A 668 46.52 -3.82 6.45
N THR A 669 47.67 -3.46 6.99
CA THR A 669 47.93 -3.37 8.42
C THR A 669 48.41 -1.97 8.77
N ARG A 670 48.15 -1.52 10.01
CA ARG A 670 48.80 -0.33 10.57
C ARG A 670 49.68 -0.74 11.75
N ASP A 671 50.86 -0.16 11.87
CA ASP A 671 51.70 -0.36 13.05
C ASP A 671 51.03 0.26 14.28
N SER A 672 50.91 -0.52 15.34
CA SER A 672 50.35 -0.11 16.63
C SER A 672 51.37 0.58 17.53
N SER A 673 52.32 1.34 16.96
CA SER A 673 53.27 2.11 17.75
C SER A 673 52.70 3.51 18.04
N PRO A 674 52.46 3.87 19.32
CA PRO A 674 51.99 5.20 19.65
C PRO A 674 53.10 6.22 19.37
N LYS A 675 52.77 7.29 18.66
CA LYS A 675 53.49 8.57 18.72
C LYS A 675 52.53 9.65 19.18
#